data_AF-A0A935Q4M3-F1
#
_entry.id   AF-A0A935Q4M3-F1
#
_cell.length_a   1.000
_cell.length_b   1.000
_cell.length_c   1.000
_cell.angle_alpha   90.00
_cell.angle_beta   90.00
_cell.angle_gamma   90.00
#
_symmetry.space_group_name_H-M   'P 1'
#
loop_
_entity.id
_entity.type
_entity.pdbx_description
1 polymer ?
#
loop_
_entity_poly.entity_id
_entity_poly.type
_entity_poly.pdbx_seq_one_letter_code
_entity_poly.pdbx_strand_id
1 'polypeptide(L)'
;MSQPFRIAFSGINFTTATTVSCPATAFTKTAAGFYIKPSAGSLIERGHLKLNTDAFTVFQVDTDGAGLKLCQMIDNLQLKKAKHIFYAVDNFIPNEKLVPLFNNEAPTKEGLPVNRTTGIAVAKNGMAAGIQQKFVKMNALKPALIAAGVAPAGLTGNNATFILPNEILYADDLNLGYRMDVQPEGGKWFSLHKRNNKYSFINSGNNYIDIPDMPADEGYIQIGAAEEETPSGKQLKIGEAIARWDGWSLSVPPPGSALNEPTLDEDEINDKSNPASKIKEENKYKTPLTQDFKLNVTPAVEKGTLPMLRFGKKYSIKIRTVDIAGNSVDHTFTPENAPQAVVPNIRYMRYEPADTPFLLLGNKMKDGESSEMMVIRSNENITVEEYEKTVAGNKYIPDSVRHVKPPRCTVERATAHGMLDKGFGQANAAQAATYYQKIVAEKDPLFKEEDNGHNLQIFNPDQQLLPVEYLADPMAAGVTLFISANDPNPKLPNPEVATRRISFYFDEEATTAAQLNKTATTDEWFNPRTFRILLREGAPAINWDAASRTVKVTLQKGVIFKMNYASFWRPDDIVKLSGILDMMGMNNLAGAVGKRIAGGQHWMFSPWRQITFVHAVQQPISVDASGKKYPAIVNIVPERDYGDNFSWLNTQLLVHGPSTGQFDLDADWKDWIDDVNEPALQIVDIKAKVFHFTTLYMVFDYIFGNLNGIKNNPFKALKHTFNDTKHRFINYHSIATTRYREYFFNLIAEKGAAFKLTTEGNIMEKVNILSSARPVTPQVEYVIPTFEWNRATTGKKTVTGRISGLRVYLKRPWYSSGEGEQLAVVLLFPKISDNIGGSAGATYTTWGTDPAKLSAPLPNGITPRHTDFVNLKSENTDMVGVAEHPSAKVAVAAFDVKYDDDRQLYYADIMFNAGTAYFPFVRLALAAYQRHSVRKNETDCCLSPVVQAEYIQIPAPRASSVEFGASRRNITVAISGTIARMAQVPEYSSRVDFIIESLDIPASEDTHISFDRPPVDSYPYLLKPTDIVNNAFFHSHQFQLPAEYSSKAFRIKVLEYELITYDPLKPNPNPGGVNFGGMPLKERLVFADVYEAKTEFGISN
;
A
#
# COMPACT_ATOMS: atom_id res chain seq x y z
N MET A 1 78.99 6.65 -38.35
CA MET A 1 79.72 5.38 -38.11
C MET A 1 78.87 4.50 -37.21
N SER A 2 78.70 3.22 -37.56
CA SER A 2 77.80 2.29 -36.87
C SER A 2 78.41 0.88 -36.82
N GLN A 3 79.66 0.78 -36.36
CA GLN A 3 80.26 -0.52 -36.05
C GLN A 3 79.99 -0.85 -34.57
N PRO A 4 79.77 -2.11 -34.19
CA PRO A 4 79.62 -2.47 -32.78
C PRO A 4 80.93 -2.17 -32.03
N PHE A 5 80.82 -1.67 -30.79
CA PHE A 5 81.97 -1.38 -29.94
C PHE A 5 81.96 -2.26 -28.70
N ARG A 6 83.15 -2.58 -28.17
CA ARG A 6 83.32 -3.32 -26.92
C ARG A 6 84.40 -2.66 -26.08
N ILE A 7 84.21 -2.65 -24.78
CA ILE A 7 85.21 -2.21 -23.80
C ILE A 7 85.53 -3.41 -22.94
N ALA A 8 86.82 -3.76 -22.85
CA ALA A 8 87.29 -4.85 -22.01
C ALA A 8 88.46 -4.33 -21.17
N PHE A 9 88.48 -4.72 -19.90
CA PHE A 9 89.46 -4.25 -18.92
C PHE A 9 90.58 -5.29 -18.76
N SER A 10 91.83 -4.82 -18.78
CA SER A 10 93.02 -5.65 -18.56
C SER A 10 93.56 -5.40 -17.14
N GLY A 11 94.21 -6.40 -16.54
CA GLY A 11 94.79 -6.33 -15.19
C GLY A 11 93.81 -6.60 -14.04
N ILE A 12 92.64 -7.18 -14.31
CA ILE A 12 91.66 -7.52 -13.26
C ILE A 12 92.02 -8.86 -12.61
N ASN A 13 92.14 -8.87 -11.28
CA ASN A 13 92.47 -10.06 -10.50
C ASN A 13 91.26 -10.50 -9.67
N PHE A 14 90.87 -11.77 -9.79
CA PHE A 14 89.81 -12.36 -8.97
C PHE A 14 90.39 -13.33 -7.93
N THR A 15 89.72 -13.44 -6.79
CA THR A 15 90.06 -14.40 -5.73
C THR A 15 89.67 -15.84 -6.09
N THR A 16 88.76 -16.01 -7.04
CA THR A 16 88.30 -17.30 -7.56
C THR A 16 88.34 -17.33 -9.10
N ALA A 17 88.42 -18.54 -9.68
CA ALA A 17 88.36 -18.72 -11.13
C ALA A 17 87.07 -18.15 -11.70
N THR A 18 87.19 -17.05 -12.46
CA THR A 18 86.07 -16.22 -12.91
C THR A 18 86.13 -16.07 -14.43
N THR A 19 85.02 -16.35 -15.12
CA THR A 19 84.89 -16.08 -16.55
C THR A 19 84.25 -14.70 -16.75
N VAL A 20 84.91 -13.83 -17.50
CA VAL A 20 84.46 -12.47 -17.80
C VAL A 20 84.00 -12.42 -19.26
N SER A 21 82.70 -12.22 -19.48
CA SER A 21 82.15 -12.05 -20.82
C SER A 21 82.11 -10.59 -21.24
N CYS A 22 82.63 -10.28 -22.42
CA CYS A 22 82.68 -8.92 -22.99
C CYS A 22 81.95 -8.84 -24.35
N PRO A 23 80.60 -8.89 -24.37
CA PRO A 23 79.82 -8.76 -25.60
C PRO A 23 79.97 -7.38 -26.23
N ALA A 24 79.75 -7.28 -27.55
CA ALA A 24 79.77 -6.00 -28.24
C ALA A 24 78.39 -5.34 -28.25
N THR A 25 78.35 -4.01 -28.16
CA THR A 25 77.12 -3.23 -28.16
C THR A 25 77.02 -2.43 -29.46
N ALA A 26 75.87 -2.49 -30.14
CA ALA A 26 75.60 -1.65 -31.29
C ALA A 26 75.37 -0.20 -30.86
N PHE A 27 75.96 0.76 -31.57
CA PHE A 27 75.78 2.19 -31.29
C PHE A 27 75.39 3.00 -32.52
N THR A 28 74.78 4.16 -32.28
CA THR A 28 74.51 5.19 -33.28
C THR A 28 74.98 6.54 -32.74
N LYS A 29 75.79 7.24 -33.53
CA LYS A 29 76.25 8.60 -33.23
C LYS A 29 75.56 9.58 -34.17
N THR A 30 74.84 10.55 -33.62
CA THR A 30 74.23 11.67 -34.34
C THR A 30 74.96 12.96 -34.00
N ALA A 31 74.52 14.10 -34.55
CA ALA A 31 75.00 15.41 -34.12
C ALA A 31 74.58 15.74 -32.68
N ALA A 32 73.48 15.14 -32.19
CA ALA A 32 72.91 15.44 -30.89
C ALA A 32 73.37 14.48 -29.77
N GLY A 33 73.93 13.31 -30.10
CA GLY A 33 74.46 12.42 -29.07
C GLY A 33 75.02 11.08 -29.54
N PHE A 34 75.47 10.30 -28.55
CA PHE A 34 75.90 8.91 -28.69
C PHE A 34 74.87 8.00 -28.01
N TYR A 35 74.27 7.08 -28.77
CA TYR A 35 73.19 6.22 -28.31
C TYR A 35 73.51 4.76 -28.56
N ILE A 36 72.97 3.89 -27.70
CA ILE A 36 72.86 2.47 -28.03
C ILE A 36 71.89 2.34 -29.21
N LYS A 37 72.30 1.62 -30.25
CA LYS A 37 71.48 1.44 -31.44
C LYS A 37 70.29 0.52 -31.09
N PRO A 38 69.05 0.93 -31.37
CA PRO A 38 67.90 0.03 -31.24
C PRO A 38 67.91 -1.02 -32.35
N SER A 39 67.31 -2.19 -32.09
CA SER A 39 67.12 -3.22 -33.10
C SER A 39 66.09 -2.78 -34.16
N ALA A 40 66.08 -3.44 -35.33
CA ALA A 40 65.09 -3.14 -36.36
C ALA A 40 63.67 -3.40 -35.85
N GLY A 41 62.76 -2.44 -36.04
CA GLY A 41 61.39 -2.52 -35.52
C GLY A 41 61.23 -2.22 -34.03
N SER A 42 62.30 -1.80 -33.33
CA SER A 42 62.25 -1.45 -31.91
C SER A 42 61.30 -0.28 -31.63
N LEU A 43 60.69 -0.34 -30.44
CA LEU A 43 59.91 0.75 -29.83
C LEU A 43 60.81 1.81 -29.16
N ILE A 44 62.13 1.60 -29.15
CA ILE A 44 63.12 2.54 -28.61
C ILE A 44 63.68 3.38 -29.77
N GLU A 45 63.75 4.70 -29.57
CA GLU A 45 64.37 5.66 -30.46
C GLU A 45 65.32 6.55 -29.65
N ARG A 46 66.64 6.35 -29.81
CA ARG A 46 67.71 7.22 -29.26
C ARG A 46 67.46 7.61 -27.79
N GLY A 47 67.24 6.60 -26.95
CA GLY A 47 67.04 6.77 -25.49
C GLY A 47 65.60 7.07 -25.06
N HIS A 48 64.64 7.14 -25.97
CA HIS A 48 63.22 7.37 -25.69
C HIS A 48 62.34 6.23 -26.20
N LEU A 49 61.16 6.03 -25.62
CA LEU A 49 60.12 5.19 -26.20
C LEU A 49 59.35 5.96 -27.28
N LYS A 50 58.95 5.27 -28.35
CA LYS A 50 58.04 5.76 -29.40
C LYS A 50 56.58 5.78 -28.90
N LEU A 51 56.33 6.57 -27.87
CA LEU A 51 55.04 6.60 -27.15
C LEU A 51 53.85 7.03 -28.00
N ASN A 52 54.03 7.91 -28.99
CA ASN A 52 52.94 8.41 -29.82
C ASN A 52 52.77 7.53 -31.07
N THR A 53 52.58 6.23 -30.84
CA THR A 53 52.34 5.19 -31.86
C THR A 53 51.31 4.19 -31.34
N ASP A 54 50.72 3.37 -32.21
CA ASP A 54 49.70 2.37 -31.84
C ASP A 54 50.20 1.29 -30.84
N ALA A 55 51.50 1.26 -30.56
CA ALA A 55 52.08 0.37 -29.57
C ALA A 55 51.81 0.78 -28.12
N PHE A 56 51.40 2.04 -27.87
CA PHE A 56 51.16 2.55 -26.53
C PHE A 56 49.82 3.28 -26.44
N THR A 57 49.22 3.22 -25.25
CA THR A 57 47.98 3.94 -24.93
C THR A 57 48.19 4.78 -23.69
N VAL A 58 47.80 6.06 -23.75
CA VAL A 58 47.75 6.93 -22.57
C VAL A 58 46.32 6.99 -22.05
N PHE A 59 46.14 6.72 -20.78
CA PHE A 59 44.82 6.67 -20.14
C PHE A 59 44.89 7.21 -18.71
N GLN A 60 43.72 7.54 -18.15
CA GLN A 60 43.62 8.19 -16.84
C GLN A 60 42.71 7.46 -15.84
N VAL A 61 41.97 6.48 -16.34
CA VAL A 61 40.98 5.71 -15.59
C VAL A 61 41.64 4.47 -15.01
N ASP A 62 41.14 4.02 -13.87
CA ASP A 62 41.41 2.67 -13.35
C ASP A 62 40.76 1.61 -14.25
N THR A 63 41.45 1.19 -15.32
CA THR A 63 40.93 0.22 -16.30
C THR A 63 40.63 -1.13 -15.67
N ASP A 64 41.53 -1.61 -14.83
CA ASP A 64 41.42 -2.94 -14.20
C ASP A 64 40.29 -2.95 -13.17
N GLY A 65 40.24 -1.90 -12.33
CA GLY A 65 39.15 -1.71 -11.38
C GLY A 65 37.79 -1.53 -12.06
N ALA A 66 37.73 -0.79 -13.18
CA ALA A 66 36.49 -0.66 -13.96
C ALA A 66 36.04 -1.99 -14.56
N GLY A 67 36.98 -2.78 -15.11
CA GLY A 67 36.70 -4.12 -15.64
C GLY A 67 36.17 -5.08 -14.58
N LEU A 68 36.81 -5.13 -13.41
CA LEU A 68 36.35 -5.95 -12.28
C LEU A 68 34.96 -5.55 -11.80
N LYS A 69 34.69 -4.25 -11.64
CA LYS A 69 33.37 -3.75 -11.25
C LYS A 69 32.30 -4.09 -12.28
N LEU A 70 32.64 -4.03 -13.57
CA LEU A 70 31.72 -4.40 -14.65
C LEU A 70 31.39 -5.89 -14.64
N CYS A 71 32.39 -6.77 -14.50
CA CYS A 71 32.17 -8.21 -14.36
C CYS A 71 31.27 -8.52 -13.16
N GLN A 72 31.57 -7.95 -11.99
CA GLN A 72 30.75 -8.11 -10.78
C GLN A 72 29.32 -7.59 -10.97
N MET A 73 29.13 -6.47 -11.67
CA MET A 73 27.79 -5.96 -11.98
C MET A 73 27.02 -6.91 -12.89
N ILE A 74 27.66 -7.44 -13.93
CA ILE A 74 27.05 -8.42 -14.84
C ILE A 74 26.65 -9.69 -14.09
N ASP A 75 27.53 -10.22 -13.24
CA ASP A 75 27.25 -11.42 -12.44
C ASP A 75 26.04 -11.20 -11.52
N ASN A 76 25.96 -10.04 -10.86
CA ASN A 76 24.83 -9.66 -10.03
C ASN A 76 23.52 -9.54 -10.82
N LEU A 77 23.56 -8.94 -12.02
CA LEU A 77 22.40 -8.83 -12.91
C LEU A 77 21.92 -10.21 -13.38
N GLN A 78 22.83 -11.10 -13.73
CA GLN A 78 22.50 -12.49 -14.13
C GLN A 78 21.87 -13.25 -12.97
N LEU A 79 22.44 -13.14 -11.75
CA LEU A 79 21.88 -13.77 -10.55
C LEU A 79 20.47 -13.24 -10.24
N LYS A 80 20.23 -11.93 -10.38
CA LYS A 80 18.89 -11.33 -10.21
C LYS A 80 17.89 -11.86 -11.23
N LYS A 81 18.28 -11.91 -12.52
CA LYS A 81 17.43 -12.46 -13.59
C LYS A 81 17.08 -13.93 -13.34
N ALA A 82 18.06 -14.73 -12.90
CA ALA A 82 17.85 -16.13 -12.54
C ALA A 82 16.87 -16.30 -11.37
N LYS A 83 17.01 -15.49 -10.31
CA LYS A 83 16.04 -15.45 -9.19
C LYS A 83 14.63 -15.10 -9.67
N HIS A 84 14.48 -14.14 -10.57
CA HIS A 84 13.18 -13.71 -11.07
C HIS A 84 12.46 -14.83 -11.86
N ILE A 85 13.20 -15.61 -12.65
CA ILE A 85 12.68 -16.79 -13.36
C ILE A 85 12.26 -17.89 -12.37
N PHE A 86 13.00 -18.06 -11.27
CA PHE A 86 12.71 -19.07 -10.24
C PHE A 86 11.43 -18.81 -9.45
N TYR A 87 11.03 -17.53 -9.27
CA TYR A 87 9.79 -17.16 -8.55
C TYR A 87 8.54 -17.11 -9.44
N ALA A 88 8.68 -17.15 -10.77
CA ALA A 88 7.57 -17.09 -11.74
C ALA A 88 7.29 -18.47 -12.36
N VAL A 89 7.00 -19.46 -11.52
CA VAL A 89 6.87 -20.85 -11.93
C VAL A 89 5.52 -21.42 -11.48
N ASP A 90 4.79 -22.01 -12.42
CA ASP A 90 3.60 -22.82 -12.17
C ASP A 90 3.89 -24.22 -12.71
N ASN A 91 3.79 -25.23 -11.84
CA ASN A 91 4.17 -26.63 -12.15
C ASN A 91 5.57 -26.81 -12.75
N PHE A 92 6.60 -26.16 -12.21
CA PHE A 92 7.98 -26.25 -12.69
C PHE A 92 8.22 -25.74 -14.13
N ILE A 93 7.27 -25.01 -14.73
CA ILE A 93 7.38 -24.40 -16.06
C ILE A 93 7.31 -22.86 -15.91
N PRO A 94 8.27 -22.09 -16.48
CA PRO A 94 8.22 -20.64 -16.46
C PRO A 94 6.96 -20.11 -17.15
N ASN A 95 6.19 -19.25 -16.48
CA ASN A 95 4.97 -18.65 -17.04
C ASN A 95 5.03 -17.12 -16.94
N GLU A 96 5.16 -16.45 -18.11
CA GLU A 96 5.24 -14.98 -18.19
C GLU A 96 4.00 -14.26 -17.63
N LYS A 97 2.83 -14.92 -17.58
CA LYS A 97 1.58 -14.32 -17.07
C LYS A 97 1.47 -14.31 -15.55
N LEU A 98 2.32 -15.07 -14.85
CA LEU A 98 2.33 -15.18 -13.38
C LEU A 98 3.46 -14.38 -12.74
N VAL A 99 4.27 -13.68 -13.54
CA VAL A 99 5.19 -12.65 -13.04
C VAL A 99 4.33 -11.64 -12.29
N PRO A 100 4.43 -11.55 -10.95
CA PRO A 100 3.64 -10.58 -10.23
C PRO A 100 4.04 -9.19 -10.74
N LEU A 101 3.06 -8.38 -11.13
CA LEU A 101 3.21 -6.91 -11.16
C LEU A 101 3.67 -6.37 -9.78
N PHE A 102 3.59 -7.21 -8.74
CA PHE A 102 4.16 -7.02 -7.41
C PHE A 102 5.62 -7.50 -7.31
N ASN A 103 6.47 -6.85 -8.09
CA ASN A 103 7.76 -6.31 -7.66
C ASN A 103 8.35 -5.58 -8.87
N ASN A 104 8.00 -4.32 -9.03
CA ASN A 104 8.72 -3.33 -9.86
C ASN A 104 10.15 -3.05 -9.31
N GLU A 105 10.82 -4.07 -8.78
CA GLU A 105 12.22 -4.08 -8.34
C GLU A 105 13.08 -4.93 -9.29
N ALA A 106 12.75 -5.01 -10.58
CA ALA A 106 13.84 -4.69 -11.49
C ALA A 106 14.18 -3.24 -11.15
N PRO A 107 15.33 -2.92 -10.51
CA PRO A 107 15.67 -1.53 -10.33
C PRO A 107 15.69 -0.94 -11.72
N THR A 108 14.70 -0.12 -12.05
CA THR A 108 14.58 0.60 -13.33
C THR A 108 15.77 1.57 -13.54
N LYS A 109 16.76 1.53 -12.64
CA LYS A 109 17.80 2.52 -12.39
C LYS A 109 19.06 1.86 -11.81
N GLU A 110 19.61 0.84 -12.47
CA GLU A 110 21.01 0.48 -12.25
C GLU A 110 21.88 1.26 -13.24
N GLY A 111 22.75 2.13 -12.71
CA GLY A 111 23.72 2.88 -13.51
C GLY A 111 24.98 2.06 -13.79
N LEU A 112 25.76 2.49 -14.79
CA LEU A 112 27.07 1.91 -15.04
C LEU A 112 27.97 2.01 -13.79
N PRO A 113 28.91 1.07 -13.59
CA PRO A 113 29.84 1.14 -12.47
C PRO A 113 30.64 2.45 -12.51
N VAL A 114 30.89 3.01 -11.33
CA VAL A 114 31.64 4.26 -11.22
C VAL A 114 33.11 4.04 -11.57
N ASN A 115 33.60 4.81 -12.54
CA ASN A 115 35.00 4.89 -12.92
C ASN A 115 35.79 5.70 -11.88
N ARG A 116 37.06 5.32 -11.67
CA ARG A 116 37.96 5.99 -10.75
C ARG A 116 39.08 6.67 -11.53
N THR A 117 39.41 7.90 -11.15
CA THR A 117 40.58 8.61 -11.65
C THR A 117 41.82 8.13 -10.89
N THR A 118 42.91 7.83 -11.59
CA THR A 118 44.14 7.27 -10.97
C THR A 118 45.43 8.03 -11.28
N GLY A 119 45.43 8.94 -12.26
CA GLY A 119 46.62 9.66 -12.71
C GLY A 119 46.75 9.63 -14.22
N ILE A 120 47.92 9.96 -14.77
CA ILE A 120 48.25 9.77 -16.18
C ILE A 120 49.10 8.50 -16.30
N ALA A 121 48.55 7.47 -16.93
CA ALA A 121 49.20 6.18 -17.12
C ALA A 121 49.55 5.94 -18.59
N VAL A 122 50.62 5.18 -18.81
CA VAL A 122 51.06 4.71 -20.12
C VAL A 122 51.05 3.19 -20.12
N ALA A 123 50.21 2.59 -20.96
CA ALA A 123 50.22 1.14 -21.21
C ALA A 123 50.95 0.81 -22.50
N LYS A 124 51.57 -0.37 -22.52
CA LYS A 124 52.04 -1.01 -23.75
C LYS A 124 50.95 -1.94 -24.26
N ASN A 125 50.43 -1.69 -25.46
CA ASN A 125 49.45 -2.56 -26.08
C ASN A 125 50.08 -3.94 -26.38
N GLY A 126 49.44 -5.03 -25.95
CA GLY A 126 49.98 -6.38 -26.12
C GLY A 126 51.19 -6.68 -25.24
N MET A 127 51.22 -6.15 -24.00
CA MET A 127 52.34 -6.27 -23.06
C MET A 127 52.76 -7.73 -22.82
N ALA A 128 51.79 -8.63 -22.61
CA ALA A 128 52.05 -10.05 -22.36
C ALA A 128 52.82 -10.73 -23.51
N ALA A 129 52.37 -10.54 -24.76
CA ALA A 129 53.06 -11.05 -25.94
C ALA A 129 54.47 -10.46 -26.07
N GLY A 130 54.62 -9.16 -25.77
CA GLY A 130 55.92 -8.49 -25.76
C GLY A 130 56.89 -9.05 -24.71
N ILE A 131 56.42 -9.37 -23.51
CA ILE A 131 57.25 -9.99 -22.46
C ILE A 131 57.60 -11.44 -22.82
N GLN A 132 56.65 -12.20 -23.35
CA GLN A 132 56.92 -13.56 -23.82
C GLN A 132 58.05 -13.58 -24.86
N GLN A 133 58.01 -12.67 -25.85
CA GLN A 133 59.09 -12.51 -26.82
C GLN A 133 60.41 -12.13 -26.16
N LYS A 134 60.38 -11.27 -25.13
CA LYS A 134 61.58 -10.91 -24.35
C LYS A 134 62.16 -12.11 -23.60
N PHE A 135 61.33 -12.97 -23.00
CA PHE A 135 61.79 -14.20 -22.34
C PHE A 135 62.40 -15.20 -23.32
N VAL A 136 61.77 -15.40 -24.49
CA VAL A 136 62.34 -16.24 -25.55
C VAL A 136 63.70 -15.71 -25.98
N LYS A 137 63.82 -14.39 -26.21
CA LYS A 137 65.10 -13.75 -26.56
C LYS A 137 66.13 -13.87 -25.45
N MET A 138 65.76 -13.64 -24.19
CA MET A 138 66.66 -13.73 -23.04
C MET A 138 67.19 -15.16 -22.83
N ASN A 139 66.33 -16.17 -23.00
CA ASN A 139 66.73 -17.58 -22.93
C ASN A 139 67.69 -17.97 -24.06
N ALA A 140 67.57 -17.36 -25.25
CA ALA A 140 68.52 -17.53 -26.33
C ALA A 140 69.84 -16.77 -26.10
N LEU A 141 69.79 -15.56 -25.54
CA LEU A 141 70.97 -14.73 -25.25
C LEU A 141 71.85 -15.32 -24.15
N LYS A 142 71.26 -15.91 -23.09
CA LYS A 142 72.02 -16.45 -21.95
C LYS A 142 73.14 -17.42 -22.37
N PRO A 143 72.89 -18.51 -23.13
CA PRO A 143 73.95 -19.38 -23.61
C PRO A 143 74.86 -18.69 -24.64
N ALA A 144 74.33 -17.80 -25.49
CA ALA A 144 75.12 -17.09 -26.51
C ALA A 144 76.18 -16.14 -25.90
N LEU A 145 75.86 -15.51 -24.77
CA LEU A 145 76.77 -14.59 -24.06
C LEU A 145 77.86 -15.30 -23.25
N ILE A 146 77.70 -16.58 -22.96
CA ILE A 146 78.71 -17.40 -22.24
C ILE A 146 79.34 -18.47 -23.11
N ALA A 147 78.91 -18.59 -24.37
CA ALA A 147 79.50 -19.50 -25.34
C ALA A 147 80.99 -19.16 -25.51
N ALA A 148 81.83 -20.20 -25.63
CA ALA A 148 83.27 -20.07 -25.71
C ALA A 148 83.67 -19.16 -26.89
N GLY A 149 84.09 -17.94 -26.56
CA GLY A 149 84.73 -17.00 -27.47
C GLY A 149 86.25 -17.12 -27.39
N VAL A 150 86.94 -16.63 -28.42
CA VAL A 150 88.41 -16.54 -28.39
C VAL A 150 88.82 -15.52 -27.32
N ALA A 151 89.77 -15.89 -26.45
CA ALA A 151 90.34 -14.95 -25.49
C ALA A 151 90.99 -13.77 -26.25
N PRO A 152 90.65 -12.52 -25.93
CA PRO A 152 91.23 -11.36 -26.59
C PRO A 152 92.76 -11.33 -26.43
N ALA A 153 93.48 -11.03 -27.51
CA ALA A 153 94.92 -10.77 -27.42
C ALA A 153 95.17 -9.50 -26.59
N GLY A 154 95.97 -9.60 -25.53
CA GLY A 154 96.41 -8.46 -24.71
C GLY A 154 95.62 -8.17 -23.43
N LEU A 155 94.58 -8.96 -23.11
CA LEU A 155 93.96 -8.90 -21.77
C LEU A 155 94.67 -9.85 -20.80
N THR A 156 95.05 -9.34 -19.63
CA THR A 156 95.68 -10.11 -18.55
C THR A 156 94.85 -10.04 -17.28
N GLY A 157 94.94 -11.05 -16.42
CA GLY A 157 94.24 -11.08 -15.13
C GLY A 157 94.46 -12.38 -14.38
N ASN A 158 94.61 -12.33 -13.06
CA ASN A 158 94.75 -13.52 -12.22
C ASN A 158 93.39 -14.18 -12.00
N ASN A 159 93.33 -15.51 -12.16
CA ASN A 159 92.10 -16.31 -12.11
C ASN A 159 90.97 -15.81 -13.03
N ALA A 160 91.28 -15.03 -14.07
CA ALA A 160 90.30 -14.45 -14.99
C ALA A 160 90.39 -15.10 -16.38
N THR A 161 89.28 -15.61 -16.90
CA THR A 161 89.17 -16.07 -18.30
C THR A 161 88.24 -15.13 -19.06
N PHE A 162 88.76 -14.40 -20.04
CA PHE A 162 87.96 -13.46 -20.83
C PHE A 162 87.39 -14.15 -22.07
N ILE A 163 86.10 -13.95 -22.34
CA ILE A 163 85.42 -14.44 -23.55
C ILE A 163 84.79 -13.29 -24.32
N LEU A 164 84.84 -13.38 -25.65
CA LEU A 164 84.28 -12.41 -26.60
C LEU A 164 83.13 -13.04 -27.39
N PRO A 165 81.88 -12.91 -26.94
CA PRO A 165 80.73 -13.38 -27.71
C PRO A 165 80.62 -12.70 -29.08
N ASN A 166 80.14 -13.44 -30.08
CA ASN A 166 79.77 -12.90 -31.40
C ASN A 166 78.45 -12.12 -31.36
N GLU A 167 77.65 -12.35 -30.33
CA GLU A 167 76.35 -11.70 -30.14
C GLU A 167 76.54 -10.18 -29.96
N ILE A 168 75.73 -9.41 -30.69
CA ILE A 168 75.72 -7.95 -30.61
C ILE A 168 74.47 -7.51 -29.85
N LEU A 169 74.67 -6.78 -28.75
CA LEU A 169 73.59 -6.26 -27.92
C LEU A 169 73.06 -4.94 -28.48
N TYR A 170 71.73 -4.80 -28.50
CA TYR A 170 71.01 -3.59 -28.90
C TYR A 170 70.36 -2.93 -27.69
N ALA A 171 69.77 -1.74 -27.90
CA ALA A 171 69.08 -1.01 -26.82
C ALA A 171 67.97 -1.84 -26.16
N ASP A 172 67.29 -2.69 -26.94
CA ASP A 172 66.24 -3.60 -26.46
C ASP A 172 66.75 -4.65 -25.46
N ASP A 173 68.02 -5.04 -25.59
CA ASP A 173 68.67 -6.07 -24.76
C ASP A 173 69.26 -5.49 -23.47
N LEU A 174 69.66 -4.21 -23.54
CA LEU A 174 70.32 -3.49 -22.45
C LEU A 174 69.36 -2.61 -21.64
N ASN A 175 68.05 -2.61 -21.95
CA ASN A 175 67.07 -1.81 -21.23
C ASN A 175 66.66 -2.45 -19.91
N LEU A 176 67.03 -1.80 -18.80
CA LEU A 176 66.75 -2.18 -17.42
C LEU A 176 65.41 -1.65 -16.92
N GLY A 177 65.03 -0.45 -17.34
CA GLY A 177 63.86 0.25 -16.80
C GLY A 177 63.52 1.55 -17.54
N TYR A 178 62.61 2.32 -16.96
CA TYR A 178 62.06 3.51 -17.59
C TYR A 178 62.04 4.71 -16.65
N ARG A 179 62.15 5.91 -17.22
CA ARG A 179 61.93 7.18 -16.54
C ARG A 179 60.84 7.98 -17.26
N MET A 180 59.78 8.31 -16.55
CA MET A 180 58.69 9.15 -17.07
C MET A 180 58.97 10.62 -16.75
N ASP A 181 58.89 11.46 -17.79
CA ASP A 181 58.99 12.90 -17.68
C ASP A 181 57.68 13.55 -18.11
N VAL A 182 57.33 14.66 -17.47
CA VAL A 182 56.08 15.40 -17.73
C VAL A 182 56.35 16.87 -17.93
N GLN A 183 55.58 17.48 -18.82
CA GLN A 183 55.59 18.92 -19.07
C GLN A 183 54.16 19.45 -18.92
N PRO A 184 53.85 20.20 -17.84
CA PRO A 184 52.61 20.97 -17.76
C PRO A 184 52.53 22.01 -18.89
N GLU A 185 51.32 22.32 -19.36
CA GLU A 185 51.09 23.36 -20.38
C GLU A 185 51.74 24.70 -19.98
N GLY A 186 52.60 25.23 -20.86
CA GLY A 186 53.38 26.45 -20.61
C GLY A 186 54.54 26.31 -19.62
N GLY A 187 54.83 25.10 -19.14
CA GLY A 187 55.91 24.81 -18.19
C GLY A 187 57.16 24.17 -18.82
N LYS A 188 58.16 23.90 -17.98
CA LYS A 188 59.37 23.12 -18.33
C LYS A 188 59.12 21.61 -18.20
N TRP A 189 60.03 20.81 -18.74
CA TRP A 189 60.07 19.36 -18.47
C TRP A 189 60.52 19.08 -17.03
N PHE A 190 59.80 18.17 -16.37
CA PHE A 190 60.12 17.64 -15.04
C PHE A 190 60.31 16.13 -15.14
N SER A 191 61.37 15.63 -14.50
CA SER A 191 61.50 14.20 -14.26
C SER A 191 60.75 13.81 -12.99
N LEU A 192 59.95 12.74 -13.07
CA LEU A 192 59.22 12.20 -11.92
C LEU A 192 60.10 11.32 -11.00
N HIS A 193 61.37 11.13 -11.37
CA HIS A 193 62.29 10.19 -10.74
C HIS A 193 63.43 10.86 -9.96
N LYS A 194 63.46 12.21 -9.91
CA LYS A 194 64.44 12.95 -9.12
C LYS A 194 64.29 12.66 -7.64
N ARG A 195 65.39 12.24 -7.01
CA ARG A 195 65.41 11.89 -5.58
C ARG A 195 66.75 12.28 -4.97
N ASN A 196 66.74 12.37 -3.66
CA ASN A 196 67.90 12.58 -2.82
C ASN A 196 67.92 11.46 -1.78
N ASN A 197 68.72 10.42 -2.02
CA ASN A 197 68.83 9.28 -1.13
C ASN A 197 69.80 9.58 0.01
N LYS A 198 69.35 9.34 1.23
CA LYS A 198 70.22 9.29 2.41
C LYS A 198 70.64 7.84 2.65
N TYR A 199 71.93 7.61 2.79
CA TYR A 199 72.48 6.29 3.02
C TYR A 199 73.07 6.19 4.41
N SER A 200 72.85 5.07 5.09
CA SER A 200 73.52 4.76 6.34
C SER A 200 73.88 3.29 6.39
N PHE A 201 75.09 2.96 6.85
CA PHE A 201 75.48 1.56 7.04
C PHE A 201 75.37 1.18 8.51
N ILE A 202 75.10 -0.09 8.77
CA ILE A 202 75.01 -0.63 10.12
C ILE A 202 76.37 -1.23 10.49
N ASN A 203 76.98 -0.73 11.56
CA ASN A 203 78.26 -1.24 12.04
C ASN A 203 78.12 -2.56 12.83
N SER A 204 79.25 -3.14 13.27
CA SER A 204 79.27 -4.37 14.08
C SER A 204 78.57 -4.26 15.44
N GLY A 205 78.39 -3.04 15.95
CA GLY A 205 77.61 -2.72 17.16
C GLY A 205 76.13 -2.43 16.90
N ASN A 206 75.62 -2.72 15.69
CA ASN A 206 74.24 -2.44 15.26
C ASN A 206 73.84 -0.95 15.27
N ASN A 207 74.81 -0.04 15.21
CA ASN A 207 74.55 1.40 15.09
C ASN A 207 74.53 1.84 13.62
N TYR A 208 73.59 2.72 13.28
CA TYR A 208 73.48 3.36 11.97
C TYR A 208 74.48 4.51 11.88
N ILE A 209 75.34 4.49 10.85
CA ILE A 209 76.30 5.54 10.55
C ILE A 209 75.91 6.15 9.20
N ASP A 210 75.51 7.42 9.21
CA ASP A 210 75.14 8.17 8.02
C ASP A 210 76.36 8.41 7.12
N ILE A 211 76.17 8.27 5.81
CA ILE A 211 77.14 8.61 4.78
C ILE A 211 76.84 10.06 4.34
N PRO A 212 77.74 11.03 4.61
CA PRO A 212 77.48 12.43 4.29
C PRO A 212 77.55 12.72 2.78
N ASP A 213 76.86 13.79 2.35
CA ASP A 213 77.01 14.46 1.05
C ASP A 213 76.89 13.60 -0.22
N MET A 214 75.71 13.01 -0.43
CA MET A 214 75.37 12.40 -1.72
C MET A 214 74.64 13.40 -2.62
N PRO A 215 75.05 13.57 -3.90
CA PRO A 215 74.32 14.40 -4.85
C PRO A 215 72.94 13.79 -5.15
N ALA A 216 71.98 14.64 -5.51
CA ALA A 216 70.68 14.17 -6.00
C ALA A 216 70.87 13.30 -7.26
N ASP A 217 70.25 12.12 -7.27
CA ASP A 217 70.28 11.18 -8.37
C ASP A 217 68.89 11.05 -9.02
N GLU A 218 68.76 10.12 -9.95
CA GLU A 218 67.51 9.87 -10.66
C GLU A 218 67.19 8.37 -10.62
N GLY A 219 66.08 8.02 -9.98
CA GLY A 219 65.56 6.66 -9.94
C GLY A 219 64.99 6.21 -11.29
N TYR A 220 64.37 5.05 -11.31
CA TYR A 220 63.65 4.53 -12.47
C TYR A 220 62.64 3.48 -12.01
N ILE A 221 61.67 3.17 -12.88
CA ILE A 221 60.71 2.10 -12.66
C ILE A 221 61.05 0.89 -13.52
N GLN A 222 60.72 -0.29 -13.01
CA GLN A 222 60.80 -1.55 -13.73
C GLN A 222 59.42 -2.17 -13.82
N ILE A 223 59.21 -2.98 -14.85
CA ILE A 223 57.98 -3.73 -14.99
C ILE A 223 57.99 -4.84 -13.93
N GLY A 224 57.06 -4.79 -12.99
CA GLY A 224 56.82 -5.86 -12.04
C GLY A 224 55.96 -6.98 -12.64
N ALA A 225 56.18 -8.20 -12.16
CA ALA A 225 55.32 -9.35 -12.41
C ALA A 225 55.09 -10.10 -11.10
N ALA A 226 53.91 -10.70 -10.95
CA ALA A 226 53.55 -11.50 -9.78
C ALA A 226 53.24 -12.93 -10.20
N GLU A 227 53.53 -13.90 -9.35
CA GLU A 227 53.15 -15.30 -9.57
C GLU A 227 51.91 -15.64 -8.72
N GLU A 228 50.95 -16.32 -9.32
CA GLU A 228 49.80 -16.92 -8.63
C GLU A 228 49.87 -18.44 -8.76
N GLU A 229 49.66 -19.14 -7.65
CA GLU A 229 49.46 -20.59 -7.66
C GLU A 229 48.01 -20.91 -8.04
N THR A 230 47.84 -21.59 -9.18
CA THR A 230 46.54 -22.09 -9.64
C THR A 230 46.52 -23.61 -9.60
N PRO A 231 45.34 -24.27 -9.61
CA PRO A 231 45.27 -25.73 -9.72
C PRO A 231 45.99 -26.32 -10.94
N SER A 232 46.18 -25.50 -12.00
CA SER A 232 46.90 -25.86 -13.22
C SER A 232 48.41 -25.55 -13.20
N GLY A 233 48.95 -25.05 -12.08
CA GLY A 233 50.35 -24.65 -11.92
C GLY A 233 50.54 -23.16 -11.64
N LYS A 234 51.78 -22.69 -11.69
CA LYS A 234 52.12 -21.27 -11.45
C LYS A 234 51.81 -20.42 -12.69
N GLN A 235 51.00 -19.39 -12.54
CA GLN A 235 50.69 -18.42 -13.59
C GLN A 235 51.34 -17.08 -13.28
N LEU A 236 51.95 -16.45 -14.30
CA LEU A 236 52.56 -15.13 -14.18
C LEU A 236 51.54 -14.05 -14.53
N LYS A 237 51.24 -13.16 -13.60
CA LYS A 237 50.40 -11.96 -13.78
C LYS A 237 51.26 -10.74 -14.06
N ILE A 238 50.95 -10.05 -15.14
CA ILE A 238 51.67 -8.85 -15.60
C ILE A 238 50.63 -7.77 -15.91
N GLY A 239 50.83 -6.56 -15.38
CA GLY A 239 50.04 -5.40 -15.77
C GLY A 239 50.47 -4.81 -17.11
N GLU A 240 49.53 -4.20 -17.84
CA GLU A 240 49.83 -3.53 -19.12
C GLU A 240 50.45 -2.13 -18.95
N ALA A 241 50.21 -1.50 -17.80
CA ALA A 241 50.75 -0.18 -17.47
C ALA A 241 52.26 -0.25 -17.19
N ILE A 242 53.04 0.53 -17.95
CA ILE A 242 54.48 0.72 -17.75
C ILE A 242 54.74 1.67 -16.59
N ALA A 243 53.99 2.76 -16.54
CA ALA A 243 54.11 3.84 -15.57
C ALA A 243 52.73 4.46 -15.32
N ARG A 244 52.47 4.92 -14.11
CA ARG A 244 51.31 5.75 -13.76
C ARG A 244 51.76 6.88 -12.85
N TRP A 245 51.52 8.11 -13.28
CA TRP A 245 51.80 9.30 -12.48
C TRP A 245 50.51 9.89 -11.90
N ASP A 246 50.39 9.86 -10.58
CA ASP A 246 49.23 10.31 -9.81
C ASP A 246 49.41 11.70 -9.17
N GLY A 247 50.49 12.41 -9.53
CA GLY A 247 50.85 13.70 -8.94
C GLY A 247 52.01 13.64 -7.95
N TRP A 248 52.56 12.46 -7.66
CA TRP A 248 53.74 12.29 -6.81
C TRP A 248 54.98 11.77 -7.59
N SER A 249 56.12 11.60 -6.89
CA SER A 249 57.32 10.99 -7.48
C SER A 249 57.12 9.49 -7.73
N LEU A 250 57.67 8.99 -8.83
CA LEU A 250 57.72 7.56 -9.17
C LEU A 250 58.94 6.83 -8.61
N SER A 251 59.77 7.52 -7.80
CA SER A 251 60.97 6.94 -7.20
C SER A 251 61.11 7.21 -5.71
N VAL A 252 60.18 7.96 -5.14
CA VAL A 252 60.11 8.26 -3.71
C VAL A 252 58.66 8.07 -3.25
N PRO A 253 58.39 7.26 -2.22
CA PRO A 253 57.03 7.13 -1.69
C PRO A 253 56.52 8.48 -1.13
N PRO A 254 55.19 8.70 -1.11
CA PRO A 254 54.63 9.86 -0.43
C PRO A 254 54.93 9.84 1.07
N PRO A 255 55.08 10.99 1.73
CA PRO A 255 55.26 11.04 3.17
C PRO A 255 53.99 10.54 3.86
N GLY A 256 54.13 9.59 4.77
CA GLY A 256 53.01 9.00 5.50
C GLY A 256 53.42 7.70 6.20
N SER A 257 52.53 7.20 7.06
CA SER A 257 52.66 5.85 7.62
C SER A 257 51.94 4.86 6.71
N ALA A 258 52.42 3.62 6.64
CA ALA A 258 51.73 2.56 5.94
C ALA A 258 50.42 2.20 6.67
N LEU A 259 49.44 1.69 5.91
CA LEU A 259 48.29 1.01 6.50
C LEU A 259 48.77 -0.34 7.02
N ASN A 260 48.59 -0.59 8.31
CA ASN A 260 48.88 -1.89 8.93
C ASN A 260 47.76 -2.87 8.58
N GLU A 261 48.07 -4.16 8.43
CA GLU A 261 47.03 -5.18 8.22
C GLU A 261 46.42 -5.55 9.58
N PRO A 262 45.18 -5.11 9.89
CA PRO A 262 44.56 -5.37 11.19
C PRO A 262 44.29 -6.87 11.44
N THR A 263 44.38 -7.69 10.39
CA THR A 263 44.19 -9.15 10.46
C THR A 263 45.43 -9.92 10.90
N LEU A 264 46.60 -9.29 10.90
CA LEU A 264 47.85 -9.94 11.29
C LEU A 264 48.29 -9.62 12.73
N ASP A 265 47.78 -8.53 13.31
CA ASP A 265 48.06 -8.12 14.69
C ASP A 265 46.91 -7.24 15.21
N GLU A 266 46.13 -7.70 16.20
CA GLU A 266 44.96 -6.97 16.74
C GLU A 266 45.37 -5.65 17.42
N ASP A 267 46.63 -5.53 17.85
CA ASP A 267 47.21 -4.33 18.47
C ASP A 267 47.77 -3.32 17.43
N GLU A 268 47.65 -3.58 16.12
CA GLU A 268 48.25 -2.76 15.05
C GLU A 268 47.40 -1.60 14.52
N ILE A 269 46.37 -1.15 15.25
CA ILE A 269 45.84 0.19 15.00
C ILE A 269 46.98 1.18 15.26
N ASN A 270 47.41 1.90 14.22
CA ASN A 270 48.50 2.88 14.32
C ASN A 270 48.04 4.09 15.13
N ASP A 271 47.96 3.94 16.45
CA ASP A 271 47.83 5.03 17.38
C ASP A 271 49.15 5.79 17.41
N LYS A 272 49.20 6.92 16.69
CA LYS A 272 50.36 7.81 16.64
C LYS A 272 50.70 8.43 18.00
N SER A 273 49.80 8.35 18.99
CA SER A 273 50.06 8.78 20.36
C SER A 273 50.78 7.72 21.20
N ASN A 274 50.77 6.45 20.77
CA ASN A 274 51.50 5.36 21.40
C ASN A 274 52.97 5.31 20.93
N PRO A 275 53.96 5.50 21.83
CA PRO A 275 55.38 5.44 21.47
C PRO A 275 55.83 4.09 20.87
N ALA A 276 55.22 2.97 21.29
CA ALA A 276 55.58 1.64 20.79
C ALA A 276 55.17 1.45 19.32
N SER A 277 53.97 1.90 18.96
CA SER A 277 53.46 1.87 17.57
C SER A 277 54.31 2.73 16.63
N LYS A 278 54.74 3.90 17.12
CA LYS A 278 55.67 4.77 16.37
C LYS A 278 57.03 4.10 16.11
N ILE A 279 57.62 3.45 17.11
CA ILE A 279 58.89 2.72 16.96
C ILE A 279 58.74 1.55 15.98
N LYS A 280 57.62 0.81 16.05
CA LYS A 280 57.32 -0.31 15.16
C LYS A 280 57.20 0.16 13.71
N GLU A 281 56.50 1.26 13.46
CA GLU A 281 56.36 1.86 12.13
C GLU A 281 57.71 2.38 11.60
N GLU A 282 58.51 3.06 12.43
CA GLU A 282 59.86 3.52 12.04
C GLU A 282 60.81 2.37 11.70
N ASN A 283 60.63 1.19 12.32
CA ASN A 283 61.44 0.01 12.05
C ASN A 283 61.11 -0.70 10.73
N LYS A 284 59.90 -0.53 10.17
CA LYS A 284 59.54 -1.14 8.87
C LYS A 284 60.41 -0.65 7.71
N TYR A 285 60.87 0.59 7.81
CA TYR A 285 61.70 1.24 6.79
C TYR A 285 63.19 1.10 7.06
N LYS A 286 63.58 0.28 8.05
CA LYS A 286 64.97 -0.02 8.37
C LYS A 286 65.41 -1.35 7.75
N THR A 287 66.66 -1.40 7.33
CA THR A 287 67.27 -2.64 6.81
C THR A 287 67.35 -3.68 7.92
N PRO A 288 66.83 -4.91 7.72
CA PRO A 288 66.91 -5.96 8.72
C PRO A 288 68.36 -6.31 9.06
N LEU A 289 68.63 -6.55 10.35
CA LEU A 289 69.99 -6.89 10.83
C LEU A 289 70.50 -8.24 10.29
N THR A 290 69.62 -9.05 9.71
CA THR A 290 69.89 -10.36 9.11
C THR A 290 70.46 -10.28 7.69
N GLN A 291 70.49 -9.10 7.06
CA GLN A 291 71.02 -8.92 5.71
C GLN A 291 72.55 -8.96 5.69
N ASP A 292 73.14 -9.62 4.69
CA ASP A 292 74.59 -9.72 4.50
C ASP A 292 75.22 -8.34 4.21
N PHE A 293 74.51 -7.48 3.47
CA PHE A 293 74.92 -6.12 3.17
C PHE A 293 74.03 -5.12 3.92
N LYS A 294 74.53 -4.63 5.06
CA LYS A 294 73.76 -3.81 6.01
C LYS A 294 73.72 -2.31 5.63
N LEU A 295 73.24 -2.00 4.43
CA LEU A 295 73.05 -0.62 3.94
C LEU A 295 71.57 -0.24 4.00
N ASN A 296 71.27 0.82 4.74
CA ASN A 296 69.96 1.43 4.83
C ASN A 296 69.84 2.63 3.90
N VAL A 297 68.73 2.73 3.17
CA VAL A 297 68.47 3.78 2.19
C VAL A 297 67.15 4.46 2.52
N THR A 298 67.20 5.77 2.76
CA THR A 298 66.02 6.60 2.99
C THR A 298 65.85 7.56 1.82
N PRO A 299 64.94 7.28 0.86
CA PRO A 299 64.71 8.15 -0.28
C PRO A 299 63.94 9.41 0.15
N ALA A 300 64.34 10.57 -0.38
CA ALA A 300 63.61 11.82 -0.24
C ALA A 300 63.45 12.50 -1.60
N VAL A 301 62.36 13.26 -1.78
CA VAL A 301 62.14 14.03 -3.01
C VAL A 301 63.10 15.21 -3.08
N GLU A 302 63.69 15.47 -4.25
CA GLU A 302 64.48 16.68 -4.48
C GLU A 302 63.55 17.92 -4.52
N LYS A 303 63.82 18.93 -3.67
CA LYS A 303 62.95 20.10 -3.55
C LYS A 303 62.81 20.83 -4.89
N GLY A 304 61.57 21.18 -5.26
CA GLY A 304 61.27 21.91 -6.50
C GLY A 304 61.21 21.06 -7.78
N THR A 305 61.33 19.73 -7.67
CA THR A 305 61.26 18.81 -8.81
C THR A 305 59.88 18.21 -9.07
N LEU A 306 58.94 18.33 -8.13
CA LEU A 306 57.57 17.82 -8.28
C LEU A 306 56.67 18.77 -9.09
N PRO A 307 56.10 18.32 -10.23
CA PRO A 307 55.09 19.07 -10.95
C PRO A 307 53.70 18.89 -10.31
N MET A 308 52.81 19.87 -10.52
CA MET A 308 51.43 19.82 -10.02
C MET A 308 50.50 19.13 -11.03
N LEU A 309 49.81 18.07 -10.61
CA LEU A 309 48.73 17.42 -11.37
C LEU A 309 47.37 18.03 -10.99
N ARG A 310 46.64 18.60 -11.95
CA ARG A 310 45.38 19.34 -11.74
C ARG A 310 44.35 19.04 -12.80
N PHE A 311 43.09 18.92 -12.41
CA PHE A 311 41.98 18.73 -13.33
C PHE A 311 41.85 19.90 -14.31
N GLY A 312 41.51 19.60 -15.56
CA GLY A 312 41.37 20.56 -16.65
C GLY A 312 42.69 21.09 -17.23
N LYS A 313 43.84 20.85 -16.58
CA LYS A 313 45.16 21.22 -17.11
C LYS A 313 45.65 20.18 -18.11
N LYS A 314 46.44 20.63 -19.08
CA LYS A 314 47.08 19.76 -20.09
C LYS A 314 48.52 19.46 -19.73
N TYR A 315 48.95 18.26 -20.10
CA TYR A 315 50.30 17.75 -19.90
C TYR A 315 50.80 17.13 -21.19
N SER A 316 52.11 17.19 -21.39
CA SER A 316 52.82 16.37 -22.37
C SER A 316 53.70 15.38 -21.62
N ILE A 317 53.84 14.17 -22.14
CA ILE A 317 54.66 13.13 -21.50
C ILE A 317 55.67 12.54 -22.48
N LYS A 318 56.80 12.12 -21.95
CA LYS A 318 57.78 11.26 -22.65
C LYS A 318 58.34 10.24 -21.67
N ILE A 319 58.79 9.10 -22.19
CA ILE A 319 59.47 8.07 -21.40
C ILE A 319 60.86 7.83 -21.98
N ARG A 320 61.86 7.90 -21.11
CA ARG A 320 63.25 7.57 -21.40
C ARG A 320 63.56 6.15 -20.98
N THR A 321 64.44 5.48 -21.73
CA THR A 321 64.97 4.16 -21.40
C THR A 321 66.17 4.27 -20.47
N VAL A 322 66.32 3.31 -19.57
CA VAL A 322 67.43 3.24 -18.62
C VAL A 322 68.23 1.99 -18.91
N ASP A 323 69.54 2.14 -19.14
CA ASP A 323 70.40 0.99 -19.41
C ASP A 323 70.71 0.18 -18.13
N ILE A 324 71.35 -0.98 -18.30
CA ILE A 324 71.76 -1.86 -17.18
C ILE A 324 72.71 -1.21 -16.16
N ALA A 325 73.35 -0.09 -16.51
CA ALA A 325 74.23 0.67 -15.62
C ALA A 325 73.48 1.86 -14.96
N GLY A 326 72.18 2.03 -15.22
CA GLY A 326 71.36 3.10 -14.66
C GLY A 326 71.45 4.42 -15.42
N ASN A 327 72.12 4.46 -16.58
CA ASN A 327 72.24 5.68 -17.38
C ASN A 327 71.01 5.89 -18.25
N SER A 328 70.72 7.16 -18.53
CA SER A 328 69.69 7.60 -19.46
C SER A 328 70.08 8.96 -20.02
N VAL A 329 69.44 9.36 -21.12
CA VAL A 329 69.53 10.73 -21.63
C VAL A 329 68.97 11.71 -20.61
N ASP A 330 69.42 12.96 -20.55
CA ASP A 330 68.87 13.93 -19.59
C ASP A 330 67.39 14.24 -19.87
N HIS A 331 66.60 14.47 -18.82
CA HIS A 331 65.17 14.78 -18.94
C HIS A 331 64.87 16.07 -19.73
N THR A 332 65.81 17.01 -19.85
CA THR A 332 65.67 18.22 -20.68
C THR A 332 65.99 17.97 -22.16
N PHE A 333 66.56 16.81 -22.49
CA PHE A 333 66.90 16.46 -23.85
C PHE A 333 65.64 16.32 -24.71
N THR A 334 65.63 16.98 -25.87
CA THR A 334 64.51 16.91 -26.81
C THR A 334 64.67 15.68 -27.71
N PRO A 335 63.67 14.80 -27.79
CA PRO A 335 63.76 13.63 -28.66
C PRO A 335 64.00 14.06 -30.11
N GLU A 336 64.96 13.43 -30.80
CA GLU A 336 65.25 13.73 -32.21
C GLU A 336 64.06 13.46 -33.14
N ASN A 337 63.11 12.61 -32.71
CA ASN A 337 61.81 12.41 -33.36
C ASN A 337 60.66 12.65 -32.36
N ALA A 338 60.47 13.91 -31.98
CA ALA A 338 59.43 14.32 -31.04
C ALA A 338 58.00 13.86 -31.42
N PRO A 339 57.57 13.89 -32.70
CA PRO A 339 56.24 13.39 -33.09
C PRO A 339 55.97 11.94 -32.72
N GLN A 340 57.00 11.09 -32.61
CA GLN A 340 56.84 9.69 -32.19
C GLN A 340 57.10 9.48 -30.70
N ALA A 341 57.94 10.30 -30.06
CA ALA A 341 58.39 10.07 -28.69
C ALA A 341 57.59 10.83 -27.61
N VAL A 342 56.86 11.89 -27.98
CA VAL A 342 56.11 12.74 -27.07
C VAL A 342 54.62 12.61 -27.34
N VAL A 343 53.83 12.38 -26.29
CA VAL A 343 52.37 12.48 -26.36
C VAL A 343 51.95 13.84 -25.80
N PRO A 344 51.49 14.79 -26.63
CA PRO A 344 51.11 16.13 -26.20
C PRO A 344 49.63 16.21 -25.77
N ASN A 345 49.26 17.34 -25.14
CA ASN A 345 47.86 17.75 -24.91
C ASN A 345 46.98 16.79 -24.10
N ILE A 346 47.57 15.97 -23.23
CA ILE A 346 46.81 15.09 -22.32
C ILE A 346 46.15 15.95 -21.26
N ARG A 347 44.84 16.17 -21.38
CA ARG A 347 44.06 16.92 -20.39
C ARG A 347 43.73 15.99 -19.22
N TYR A 348 44.15 16.34 -18.00
CA TYR A 348 43.81 15.53 -16.82
C TYR A 348 42.37 15.79 -16.38
N MET A 349 41.53 14.75 -16.27
CA MET A 349 40.08 14.87 -16.08
C MET A 349 39.58 14.00 -14.93
N ARG A 350 38.44 14.37 -14.34
CA ARG A 350 37.77 13.62 -13.27
C ARG A 350 36.70 12.69 -13.84
N TYR A 351 36.76 11.41 -13.46
CA TYR A 351 35.83 10.36 -13.89
C TYR A 351 34.82 9.94 -12.82
N GLU A 352 34.97 10.42 -11.58
CA GLU A 352 34.01 10.18 -10.50
C GLU A 352 32.85 11.20 -10.54
N PRO A 353 31.60 10.78 -10.26
CA PRO A 353 30.47 11.70 -10.03
C PRO A 353 30.66 12.56 -8.77
N ALA A 354 29.78 13.55 -8.52
CA ALA A 354 29.58 14.05 -7.16
C ALA A 354 28.66 13.11 -6.41
N ASP A 355 29.13 12.66 -5.25
CA ASP A 355 28.32 11.86 -4.35
C ASP A 355 27.10 12.64 -3.85
N THR A 356 26.10 11.89 -3.40
CA THR A 356 24.86 12.45 -2.86
C THR A 356 25.13 13.18 -1.53
N PRO A 357 24.50 14.34 -1.29
CA PRO A 357 24.55 15.03 0.00
C PRO A 357 24.12 14.14 1.17
N PHE A 358 24.64 14.42 2.37
CA PHE A 358 24.24 13.71 3.58
C PHE A 358 23.00 14.35 4.20
N LEU A 359 22.03 13.53 4.59
CA LEU A 359 20.87 13.94 5.39
C LEU A 359 21.09 13.52 6.84
N LEU A 360 21.09 14.50 7.75
CA LEU A 360 21.24 14.29 9.20
C LEU A 360 19.92 14.62 9.90
N LEU A 361 19.65 13.91 10.99
CA LEU A 361 18.41 14.07 11.77
C LEU A 361 18.44 15.39 12.55
N GLY A 362 17.43 16.24 12.36
CA GLY A 362 17.19 17.45 13.16
C GLY A 362 16.13 17.26 14.24
N ASN A 363 15.51 16.08 14.34
CA ASN A 363 14.52 15.75 15.35
C ASN A 363 14.65 14.28 15.78
N LYS A 364 14.13 13.96 16.96
CA LYS A 364 13.94 12.58 17.37
C LYS A 364 12.98 11.89 16.41
N MET A 365 13.37 10.72 15.90
CA MET A 365 12.58 9.96 14.92
C MET A 365 11.26 9.50 15.54
N LYS A 366 10.17 9.84 14.85
CA LYS A 366 8.82 9.31 15.07
C LYS A 366 8.71 7.91 14.44
N ASP A 367 7.61 7.21 14.72
CA ASP A 367 7.36 5.90 14.12
C ASP A 367 7.30 6.01 12.58
N GLY A 368 7.96 5.08 11.89
CA GLY A 368 8.09 5.10 10.43
C GLY A 368 9.00 6.21 9.87
N GLU A 369 9.66 7.01 10.72
CA GLU A 369 10.58 8.07 10.29
C GLU A 369 12.01 7.53 10.12
N SER A 370 12.75 8.03 9.11
CA SER A 370 14.16 7.73 8.86
C SER A 370 14.87 8.95 8.26
N SER A 371 16.18 8.89 8.01
CA SER A 371 16.92 10.00 7.36
C SER A 371 16.28 10.42 6.02
N GLU A 372 15.79 9.45 5.24
CA GLU A 372 15.17 9.64 3.92
C GLU A 372 13.63 9.50 3.95
N MET A 373 13.02 9.35 5.13
CA MET A 373 11.56 9.36 5.32
C MET A 373 11.18 10.35 6.43
N MET A 374 10.63 11.50 6.04
CA MET A 374 10.19 12.57 6.93
C MET A 374 8.69 12.44 7.19
N VAL A 375 8.29 12.45 8.47
CA VAL A 375 6.91 12.17 8.88
C VAL A 375 6.38 13.26 9.82
N ILE A 376 5.18 13.74 9.51
CA ILE A 376 4.34 14.54 10.42
C ILE A 376 3.05 13.78 10.66
N ARG A 377 2.50 13.88 11.87
CA ARG A 377 1.34 13.10 12.33
C ARG A 377 0.23 14.02 12.77
N SER A 378 -0.99 13.73 12.36
CA SER A 378 -2.19 14.47 12.77
C SER A 378 -3.40 13.56 12.85
N ASN A 379 -4.56 14.15 13.17
CA ASN A 379 -5.86 13.52 12.95
C ASN A 379 -6.76 14.50 12.18
N GLU A 380 -7.91 14.05 11.64
CA GLU A 380 -8.76 14.89 10.77
C GLU A 380 -9.03 16.30 11.35
N ASN A 381 -9.45 16.37 12.61
CA ASN A 381 -9.83 17.61 13.28
C ASN A 381 -8.75 18.19 14.21
N ILE A 382 -7.53 17.65 14.17
CA ILE A 382 -6.43 18.03 15.07
C ILE A 382 -5.21 18.39 14.23
N THR A 383 -4.59 19.55 14.47
CA THR A 383 -3.35 19.95 13.78
C THR A 383 -2.17 19.09 14.23
N VAL A 384 -1.07 19.08 13.48
CA VAL A 384 0.14 18.34 13.88
C VAL A 384 0.67 18.79 15.26
N GLU A 385 0.63 20.10 15.52
CA GLU A 385 1.09 20.67 16.80
C GLU A 385 0.23 20.20 17.98
N GLU A 386 -1.09 20.29 17.82
CA GLU A 386 -2.02 19.85 18.85
C GLU A 386 -1.98 18.33 19.03
N TYR A 387 -1.76 17.56 17.95
CA TYR A 387 -1.67 16.11 17.99
C TYR A 387 -0.45 15.64 18.79
N GLU A 388 0.74 16.20 18.53
CA GLU A 388 1.93 15.85 19.29
C GLU A 388 1.82 16.26 20.77
N LYS A 389 1.11 17.35 21.06
CA LYS A 389 0.85 17.81 22.44
C LYS A 389 -0.13 16.92 23.20
N THR A 390 -1.27 16.60 22.60
CA THR A 390 -2.42 15.96 23.28
C THR A 390 -2.42 14.44 23.17
N VAL A 391 -2.01 13.89 22.03
CA VAL A 391 -2.05 12.45 21.75
C VAL A 391 -0.71 11.80 22.06
N ALA A 392 0.39 12.39 21.57
CA ALA A 392 1.75 11.85 21.75
C ALA A 392 2.44 12.34 23.04
N GLY A 393 1.87 13.32 23.76
CA GLY A 393 2.35 13.78 25.05
C GLY A 393 3.66 14.56 25.03
N ASN A 394 3.89 15.40 24.00
CA ASN A 394 5.11 16.22 23.81
C ASN A 394 6.42 15.41 23.70
N LYS A 395 6.35 14.11 23.37
CA LYS A 395 7.53 13.27 23.16
C LYS A 395 8.35 13.69 21.92
N TYR A 396 7.71 14.35 20.96
CA TYR A 396 8.29 14.74 19.67
C TYR A 396 7.90 16.18 19.33
N ILE A 397 8.72 16.83 18.50
CA ILE A 397 8.35 18.13 17.93
C ILE A 397 7.33 17.95 16.79
N PRO A 398 6.46 18.94 16.51
CA PRO A 398 5.43 18.85 15.46
C PRO A 398 6.03 18.58 14.07
N ASP A 399 7.05 19.35 13.70
CA ASP A 399 7.68 19.25 12.39
C ASP A 399 8.60 18.04 12.26
N SER A 400 9.04 17.75 11.04
CA SER A 400 10.18 16.87 10.78
C SER A 400 11.27 17.69 10.10
N VAL A 401 12.52 17.54 10.57
CA VAL A 401 13.67 18.37 10.16
C VAL A 401 14.84 17.48 9.74
N ARG A 402 15.42 17.77 8.58
CA ARG A 402 16.69 17.17 8.13
C ARG A 402 17.69 18.26 7.83
N HIS A 403 18.92 18.10 8.31
CA HIS A 403 20.04 18.94 7.93
C HIS A 403 20.75 18.33 6.73
N VAL A 404 21.13 19.17 5.76
CA VAL A 404 21.79 18.75 4.53
C VAL A 404 23.24 19.21 4.56
N LYS A 405 24.18 18.26 4.59
CA LYS A 405 25.62 18.52 4.49
C LYS A 405 26.16 18.16 3.10
N PRO A 406 27.20 18.86 2.61
CA PRO A 406 27.85 18.50 1.34
C PRO A 406 28.53 17.13 1.43
N PRO A 407 28.75 16.44 0.30
CA PRO A 407 29.56 15.24 0.27
C PRO A 407 31.03 15.53 0.64
N ARG A 408 31.69 14.56 1.25
CA ARG A 408 33.09 14.65 1.71
C ARG A 408 34.08 14.39 0.57
N CYS A 409 35.27 14.97 0.63
CA CYS A 409 36.39 14.63 -0.23
C CYS A 409 37.70 14.49 0.55
N THR A 410 38.69 13.85 -0.07
CA THR A 410 40.03 13.72 0.48
C THR A 410 40.89 14.96 0.16
N VAL A 411 42.00 15.13 0.88
CA VAL A 411 42.98 16.20 0.64
C VAL A 411 43.57 16.10 -0.77
N GLU A 412 43.84 14.89 -1.26
CA GLU A 412 44.37 14.64 -2.60
C GLU A 412 43.38 15.11 -3.67
N ARG A 413 42.09 14.81 -3.50
CA ARG A 413 41.05 15.25 -4.45
C ARG A 413 40.89 16.77 -4.45
N ALA A 414 40.87 17.40 -3.27
CA ALA A 414 40.83 18.86 -3.16
C ALA A 414 42.07 19.52 -3.81
N THR A 415 43.24 18.89 -3.66
CA THR A 415 44.49 19.30 -4.30
C THR A 415 44.41 19.19 -5.82
N ALA A 416 43.89 18.08 -6.37
CA ALA A 416 43.72 17.91 -7.81
C ALA A 416 42.75 18.93 -8.42
N HIS A 417 41.77 19.43 -7.66
CA HIS A 417 40.90 20.55 -8.07
C HIS A 417 41.55 21.94 -7.96
N GLY A 418 42.76 22.02 -7.40
CA GLY A 418 43.50 23.28 -7.24
C GLY A 418 43.07 24.12 -6.03
N MET A 419 42.24 23.57 -5.13
CA MET A 419 41.72 24.33 -3.98
C MET A 419 42.80 24.77 -3.00
N LEU A 420 43.93 24.05 -2.98
CA LEU A 420 45.06 24.30 -2.09
C LEU A 420 46.26 24.94 -2.81
N ASP A 421 46.13 25.35 -4.08
CA ASP A 421 47.25 25.82 -4.92
C ASP A 421 48.00 27.02 -4.34
N LYS A 422 47.31 27.89 -3.58
CA LYS A 422 47.92 29.02 -2.89
C LYS A 422 48.91 28.61 -1.80
N GLY A 423 48.90 27.35 -1.35
CA GLY A 423 49.85 26.80 -0.39
C GLY A 423 51.06 26.11 -1.03
N PHE A 424 51.08 25.91 -2.35
CA PHE A 424 52.19 25.22 -3.02
C PHE A 424 53.34 26.17 -3.36
N GLY A 425 54.57 25.67 -3.22
CA GLY A 425 55.81 26.41 -3.52
C GLY A 425 56.46 27.02 -2.27
N GLN A 426 57.80 27.16 -2.32
CA GLN A 426 58.59 27.60 -1.17
C GLN A 426 58.20 29.01 -0.68
N ALA A 427 57.78 29.89 -1.59
CA ALA A 427 57.33 31.25 -1.27
C ALA A 427 56.00 31.29 -0.48
N ASN A 428 55.23 30.20 -0.47
CA ASN A 428 53.89 30.13 0.10
C ASN A 428 53.82 29.30 1.41
N ALA A 429 54.98 29.03 2.04
CA ALA A 429 55.07 28.15 3.21
C ALA A 429 54.17 28.58 4.38
N ALA A 430 53.99 29.89 4.60
CA ALA A 430 53.07 30.40 5.62
C ALA A 430 51.61 30.00 5.35
N GLN A 431 51.16 30.14 4.09
CA GLN A 431 49.81 29.76 3.69
C GLN A 431 49.60 28.23 3.75
N ALA A 432 50.64 27.46 3.41
CA ALA A 432 50.63 26.00 3.56
C ALA A 432 50.42 25.59 5.02
N ALA A 433 51.13 26.25 5.96
CA ALA A 433 50.97 26.02 7.39
C ALA A 433 49.54 26.37 7.85
N THR A 434 48.97 27.48 7.38
CA THR A 434 47.57 27.84 7.68
C THR A 434 46.59 26.78 7.18
N TYR A 435 46.72 26.30 5.94
CA TYR A 435 45.85 25.24 5.42
C TYR A 435 46.01 23.93 6.20
N TYR A 436 47.24 23.53 6.52
CA TYR A 436 47.49 22.34 7.31
C TYR A 436 46.83 22.42 8.70
N GLN A 437 47.03 23.53 9.42
CA GLN A 437 46.43 23.73 10.73
C GLN A 437 44.90 23.73 10.67
N LYS A 438 44.32 24.39 9.66
CA LYS A 438 42.87 24.40 9.46
C LYS A 438 42.33 22.99 9.16
N ILE A 439 43.04 22.20 8.36
CA ILE A 439 42.63 20.83 8.05
C ILE A 439 42.65 19.98 9.31
N VAL A 440 43.78 19.92 10.02
CA VAL A 440 43.93 19.05 11.21
C VAL A 440 43.03 19.48 12.37
N ALA A 441 42.83 20.78 12.58
CA ALA A 441 42.04 21.28 13.71
C ALA A 441 40.53 21.29 13.45
N GLU A 442 40.10 21.59 12.22
CA GLU A 442 38.66 21.83 11.92
C GLU A 442 38.05 20.85 10.92
N LYS A 443 38.84 20.22 10.03
CA LYS A 443 38.35 19.43 8.88
C LYS A 443 38.79 17.97 8.89
N ASP A 444 39.54 17.56 9.88
CA ASP A 444 39.90 16.16 10.13
C ASP A 444 40.21 15.98 11.63
N PRO A 445 39.28 16.36 12.53
CA PRO A 445 39.52 16.20 13.95
C PRO A 445 39.63 14.71 14.29
N LEU A 446 40.68 14.33 15.03
CA LEU A 446 40.83 12.97 15.54
C LEU A 446 39.74 12.69 16.59
N PHE A 447 38.86 11.72 16.30
CA PHE A 447 37.88 11.22 17.27
C PHE A 447 38.48 10.03 18.02
N LYS A 448 38.40 10.02 19.35
CA LYS A 448 38.70 8.82 20.14
C LYS A 448 37.45 7.94 20.20
N GLU A 449 37.61 6.62 20.11
CA GLU A 449 36.47 5.68 20.21
C GLU A 449 35.69 5.82 21.52
N GLU A 450 36.37 6.27 22.57
CA GLU A 450 35.82 6.55 23.91
C GLU A 450 34.83 7.74 23.92
N ASP A 451 34.91 8.64 22.94
CA ASP A 451 34.17 9.91 22.91
C ASP A 451 32.75 9.78 22.34
N ASN A 452 32.35 8.62 21.80
CA ASN A 452 31.00 8.40 21.31
C ASN A 452 30.35 7.17 21.94
N GLY A 453 29.23 7.38 22.63
CA GLY A 453 28.24 6.32 22.78
C GLY A 453 27.73 5.88 21.40
N HIS A 454 27.38 4.61 21.23
CA HIS A 454 26.81 4.04 19.99
C HIS A 454 25.43 4.61 19.60
N ASN A 455 25.05 5.78 20.11
CA ASN A 455 23.75 6.40 19.93
C ASN A 455 23.72 7.29 18.68
N LEU A 456 22.60 7.25 17.96
CA LEU A 456 22.31 8.16 16.85
C LEU A 456 22.34 9.62 17.33
N GLN A 457 23.20 10.44 16.73
CA GLN A 457 23.26 11.88 17.00
C GLN A 457 22.06 12.60 16.37
N ILE A 458 21.31 13.33 17.18
CA ILE A 458 20.20 14.19 16.75
C ILE A 458 20.66 15.64 16.92
N PHE A 459 20.63 16.41 15.84
CA PHE A 459 21.03 17.81 15.84
C PHE A 459 19.87 18.72 16.25
N ASN A 460 20.19 19.92 16.75
CA ASN A 460 19.17 20.91 17.10
C ASN A 460 18.34 21.28 15.83
N PRO A 461 17.00 21.18 15.88
CA PRO A 461 16.13 21.53 14.74
C PRO A 461 16.24 23.00 14.32
N ASP A 462 16.50 23.89 15.28
CA ASP A 462 16.50 25.34 15.06
C ASP A 462 17.87 25.88 14.61
N GLN A 463 18.92 25.07 14.70
CA GLN A 463 20.26 25.46 14.28
C GLN A 463 20.30 25.71 12.77
N GLN A 464 20.62 26.94 12.36
CA GLN A 464 20.62 27.32 10.94
C GLN A 464 21.74 26.65 10.14
N LEU A 465 22.96 26.62 10.70
CA LEU A 465 24.16 26.07 10.09
C LEU A 465 24.78 25.02 11.00
N LEU A 466 25.01 23.82 10.46
CA LEU A 466 25.82 22.80 11.10
C LEU A 466 27.28 22.96 10.67
N PRO A 467 28.25 22.75 11.57
CA PRO A 467 29.65 22.70 11.20
C PRO A 467 29.90 21.55 10.23
N VAL A 468 30.75 21.78 9.23
CA VAL A 468 31.24 20.75 8.32
C VAL A 468 32.69 20.46 8.69
N GLU A 469 32.86 19.38 9.45
CA GLU A 469 34.11 18.90 10.05
C GLU A 469 34.97 18.10 9.08
N TYR A 470 34.75 18.28 7.78
CA TYR A 470 35.50 17.65 6.70
C TYR A 470 35.63 18.56 5.49
N LEU A 471 36.55 18.23 4.59
CA LEU A 471 36.65 18.91 3.30
C LEU A 471 35.45 18.50 2.43
N ALA A 472 34.69 19.50 1.97
CA ALA A 472 33.59 19.29 1.04
C ALA A 472 34.11 19.08 -0.39
N ASP A 473 33.49 18.19 -1.15
CA ASP A 473 33.86 17.97 -2.55
C ASP A 473 33.70 19.26 -3.38
N PRO A 474 34.78 19.79 -3.99
CA PRO A 474 34.72 21.02 -4.77
C PRO A 474 33.73 21.00 -5.95
N MET A 475 33.34 19.81 -6.42
CA MET A 475 32.37 19.69 -7.52
C MET A 475 30.92 19.71 -7.05
N ALA A 476 30.66 19.49 -5.75
CA ALA A 476 29.33 19.60 -5.18
C ALA A 476 29.00 21.06 -4.87
N ALA A 477 28.63 21.83 -5.90
CA ALA A 477 28.28 23.25 -5.76
C ALA A 477 27.03 23.49 -4.88
N GLY A 478 26.17 22.48 -4.80
CA GLY A 478 24.91 22.53 -4.07
C GLY A 478 24.10 21.26 -4.26
N VAL A 479 22.82 21.36 -3.93
CA VAL A 479 21.83 20.28 -4.01
C VAL A 479 20.76 20.64 -5.03
N THR A 480 20.46 19.71 -5.92
CA THR A 480 19.30 19.75 -6.80
C THR A 480 18.22 18.85 -6.21
N LEU A 481 17.02 19.40 -6.04
CA LEU A 481 15.84 18.73 -5.53
C LEU A 481 14.84 18.65 -6.67
N PHE A 482 14.42 17.46 -7.08
CA PHE A 482 13.55 17.32 -8.24
C PHE A 482 12.58 16.15 -8.17
N ILE A 483 11.42 16.31 -8.80
CA ILE A 483 10.42 15.24 -8.96
C ILE A 483 10.69 14.54 -10.30
N SER A 484 10.70 13.20 -10.31
CA SER A 484 10.90 12.46 -11.55
C SER A 484 9.67 12.58 -12.46
N ALA A 485 9.87 12.84 -13.75
CA ALA A 485 8.77 12.94 -14.73
C ALA A 485 7.93 11.64 -14.84
N ASN A 486 8.54 10.50 -14.49
CA ASN A 486 7.97 9.16 -14.55
C ASN A 486 7.46 8.64 -13.18
N ASP A 487 7.35 9.49 -12.16
CA ASP A 487 6.83 9.06 -10.85
C ASP A 487 5.32 8.76 -10.97
N PRO A 488 4.85 7.54 -10.61
CA PRO A 488 3.44 7.17 -10.64
C PRO A 488 2.61 7.84 -9.54
N ASN A 489 3.24 8.51 -8.56
CA ASN A 489 2.56 9.24 -7.50
C ASN A 489 1.94 10.56 -8.02
N PRO A 490 0.89 11.09 -7.36
CA PRO A 490 0.22 12.31 -7.78
C PRO A 490 1.21 13.46 -7.96
N LYS A 491 1.19 14.02 -9.17
CA LYS A 491 1.98 15.20 -9.53
C LYS A 491 1.36 16.42 -8.85
N LEU A 492 2.18 17.23 -8.19
CA LEU A 492 1.75 18.56 -7.75
C LEU A 492 1.18 19.34 -8.97
N PRO A 493 0.20 20.24 -8.79
CA PRO A 493 -0.58 20.84 -9.88
C PRO A 493 0.18 21.65 -10.94
N ASN A 494 1.51 21.74 -10.91
CA ASN A 494 2.29 22.47 -11.89
C ASN A 494 3.58 21.73 -12.31
N PRO A 495 3.63 21.12 -13.51
CA PRO A 495 4.80 20.36 -13.98
C PRO A 495 6.05 21.20 -14.23
N GLU A 496 5.94 22.54 -14.27
CA GLU A 496 7.09 23.45 -14.46
C GLU A 496 7.80 23.86 -13.14
N VAL A 497 7.27 23.50 -11.95
CA VAL A 497 7.84 23.89 -10.63
C VAL A 497 8.69 22.77 -9.99
N ALA A 498 9.11 21.76 -10.76
CA ALA A 498 9.60 20.49 -10.21
C ALA A 498 11.11 20.41 -9.94
N THR A 499 11.88 21.51 -9.96
CA THR A 499 13.32 21.47 -9.64
C THR A 499 13.76 22.71 -8.87
N ARG A 500 14.40 22.51 -7.72
CA ARG A 500 14.99 23.57 -6.87
C ARG A 500 16.47 23.31 -6.69
N ARG A 501 17.31 24.35 -6.75
CA ARG A 501 18.77 24.20 -6.69
C ARG A 501 19.38 25.13 -5.65
N ILE A 502 19.86 24.54 -4.56
CA ILE A 502 20.32 25.26 -3.37
C ILE A 502 21.84 25.12 -3.28
N SER A 503 22.58 26.23 -3.25
CA SER A 503 24.05 26.20 -3.14
C SER A 503 24.50 25.96 -1.69
N PHE A 504 25.63 25.27 -1.52
CA PHE A 504 26.33 25.22 -0.22
C PHE A 504 27.12 26.50 0.07
N TYR A 505 27.26 27.43 -0.87
CA TYR A 505 28.13 28.59 -0.72
C TYR A 505 27.38 29.92 -0.82
N PHE A 506 26.19 29.93 -1.41
CA PHE A 506 25.38 31.14 -1.66
C PHE A 506 23.97 31.00 -1.06
N ASP A 507 23.34 32.12 -0.66
CA ASP A 507 22.00 32.13 -0.04
C ASP A 507 20.88 32.17 -1.06
N GLU A 508 21.14 32.73 -2.23
CA GLU A 508 20.17 32.74 -3.33
C GLU A 508 19.97 31.33 -3.90
N GLU A 509 18.72 31.02 -4.26
CA GLU A 509 18.43 29.85 -5.06
C GLU A 509 18.99 30.02 -6.48
N ALA A 510 19.68 28.99 -6.98
CA ALA A 510 20.30 29.03 -8.30
C ALA A 510 19.27 28.71 -9.40
N THR A 511 18.62 29.75 -9.92
CA THR A 511 17.58 29.64 -10.96
C THR A 511 18.09 29.96 -12.37
N THR A 512 19.17 30.74 -12.48
CA THR A 512 19.79 31.14 -13.75
C THR A 512 21.11 30.40 -14.00
N ALA A 513 21.56 30.34 -15.27
CA ALA A 513 22.86 29.75 -15.62
C ALA A 513 24.04 30.46 -14.95
N ALA A 514 23.97 31.79 -14.79
CA ALA A 514 25.01 32.58 -14.11
C ALA A 514 25.11 32.23 -12.62
N GLN A 515 23.98 32.06 -11.93
CA GLN A 515 23.96 31.64 -10.54
C GLN A 515 24.45 30.19 -10.37
N LEU A 516 24.11 29.30 -11.30
CA LEU A 516 24.58 27.91 -11.29
C LEU A 516 26.09 27.77 -11.51
N ASN A 517 26.70 28.69 -12.25
CA ASN A 517 28.14 28.71 -12.52
C ASN A 517 28.93 29.61 -11.56
N LYS A 518 28.30 30.17 -10.53
CA LYS A 518 28.99 31.03 -9.56
C LYS A 518 30.06 30.25 -8.79
N THR A 519 31.27 30.81 -8.72
CA THR A 519 32.43 30.16 -8.08
C THR A 519 32.63 30.64 -6.65
N ALA A 520 32.79 29.72 -5.71
CA ALA A 520 33.21 30.03 -4.34
C ALA A 520 34.73 30.28 -4.27
N THR A 521 35.15 31.21 -3.42
CA THR A 521 36.55 31.41 -3.02
C THR A 521 37.05 30.24 -2.17
N THR A 522 38.37 30.11 -1.99
CA THR A 522 38.96 29.07 -1.14
C THR A 522 38.44 29.14 0.30
N ASP A 523 38.26 30.36 0.84
CA ASP A 523 37.76 30.54 2.21
C ASP A 523 36.28 30.19 2.36
N GLU A 524 35.45 30.51 1.36
CA GLU A 524 34.06 30.04 1.30
C GLU A 524 33.98 28.52 1.15
N TRP A 525 34.87 27.91 0.35
CA TRP A 525 34.93 26.46 0.19
C TRP A 525 35.30 25.73 1.48
N PHE A 526 36.24 26.26 2.27
CA PHE A 526 36.54 25.73 3.61
C PHE A 526 35.37 25.86 4.59
N ASN A 527 34.42 26.76 4.33
CA ASN A 527 33.31 27.07 5.21
C ASN A 527 31.96 26.88 4.49
N PRO A 528 31.63 25.67 4.01
CA PRO A 528 30.38 25.41 3.35
C PRO A 528 29.20 25.64 4.31
N ARG A 529 28.12 26.22 3.80
CA ARG A 529 26.91 26.60 4.50
C ARG A 529 25.83 25.56 4.28
N THR A 530 25.57 24.75 5.31
CA THR A 530 24.49 23.76 5.31
C THR A 530 23.12 24.44 5.21
N PHE A 531 22.07 23.64 5.03
CA PHE A 531 20.69 24.12 5.07
C PHE A 531 19.79 23.00 5.60
N ARG A 532 18.53 23.32 5.87
CA ARG A 532 17.53 22.38 6.38
C ARG A 532 16.46 22.06 5.36
N ILE A 533 15.92 20.86 5.43
CA ILE A 533 14.62 20.51 4.86
C ILE A 533 13.65 20.40 6.03
N LEU A 534 12.57 21.18 5.97
CA LEU A 534 11.52 21.23 6.99
C LEU A 534 10.22 20.70 6.39
N LEU A 535 9.65 19.66 6.98
CA LEU A 535 8.31 19.17 6.66
C LEU A 535 7.31 19.68 7.70
N ARG A 536 6.26 20.36 7.24
CA ARG A 536 5.17 20.90 8.08
C ARG A 536 3.79 20.71 7.42
N GLU A 537 2.74 20.76 8.22
CA GLU A 537 1.35 20.82 7.74
C GLU A 537 1.07 22.11 6.96
N GLY A 538 0.35 22.01 5.83
CA GLY A 538 -0.12 23.15 5.05
C GLY A 538 -0.52 22.78 3.63
N ALA A 539 -0.91 23.77 2.82
CA ALA A 539 -1.17 23.54 1.39
C ALA A 539 0.10 23.01 0.70
N PRO A 540 0.02 22.02 -0.22
CA PRO A 540 1.20 21.43 -0.84
C PRO A 540 2.09 22.46 -1.53
N ALA A 541 3.30 22.68 -1.01
CA ALA A 541 4.28 23.62 -1.57
C ALA A 541 5.71 23.26 -1.19
N ILE A 542 6.67 23.70 -2.01
CA ILE A 542 8.11 23.56 -1.75
C ILE A 542 8.77 24.91 -2.00
N ASN A 543 9.26 25.55 -0.94
CA ASN A 543 9.80 26.91 -1.00
C ASN A 543 11.17 27.00 -0.32
N TRP A 544 12.10 27.71 -0.95
CA TRP A 544 13.37 28.09 -0.34
C TRP A 544 13.21 29.40 0.42
N ASP A 545 13.62 29.37 1.68
CA ASP A 545 13.76 30.54 2.53
C ASP A 545 15.24 30.83 2.74
N ALA A 546 15.75 31.84 2.04
CA ALA A 546 17.16 32.22 2.07
C ALA A 546 17.60 32.74 3.45
N ALA A 547 16.73 33.47 4.16
CA ALA A 547 17.06 34.08 5.45
C ALA A 547 17.28 33.01 6.52
N SER A 548 16.47 31.95 6.52
CA SER A 548 16.59 30.83 7.45
C SER A 548 17.33 29.61 6.89
N ARG A 549 17.84 29.70 5.65
CA ARG A 549 18.42 28.61 4.84
C ARG A 549 17.65 27.30 4.99
N THR A 550 16.36 27.34 4.64
CA THR A 550 15.45 26.21 4.81
C THR A 550 14.62 25.97 3.57
N VAL A 551 14.61 24.73 3.08
CA VAL A 551 13.62 24.23 2.12
C VAL A 551 12.39 23.81 2.91
N LYS A 552 11.33 24.61 2.85
CA LYS A 552 10.05 24.36 3.50
C LYS A 552 9.18 23.53 2.57
N VAL A 553 8.86 22.31 3.00
CA VAL A 553 7.93 21.38 2.35
C VAL A 553 6.66 21.37 3.18
N THR A 554 5.56 21.83 2.60
CA THR A 554 4.24 21.76 3.25
C THR A 554 3.41 20.67 2.60
N LEU A 555 2.71 19.88 3.42
CA LEU A 555 1.80 18.82 2.95
C LEU A 555 0.46 18.89 3.66
N GLN A 556 -0.61 18.69 2.89
CA GLN A 556 -1.94 18.51 3.43
C GLN A 556 -2.10 17.11 4.05
N LYS A 557 -3.12 16.95 4.89
CA LYS A 557 -3.41 15.69 5.59
C LYS A 557 -3.58 14.52 4.63
N GLY A 558 -2.98 13.38 4.95
CA GLY A 558 -3.10 12.15 4.16
C GLY A 558 -2.37 12.16 2.82
N VAL A 559 -1.38 13.04 2.64
CA VAL A 559 -0.55 13.05 1.42
C VAL A 559 0.82 12.45 1.67
N ILE A 560 1.25 11.62 0.72
CA ILE A 560 2.60 11.09 0.59
C ILE A 560 3.21 11.75 -0.65
N PHE A 561 4.38 12.34 -0.48
CA PHE A 561 5.10 13.02 -1.54
C PHE A 561 6.54 12.51 -1.60
N LYS A 562 7.07 12.27 -2.81
CA LYS A 562 8.42 11.76 -3.02
C LYS A 562 9.22 12.74 -3.88
N MET A 563 10.47 12.96 -3.52
CA MET A 563 11.37 13.86 -4.23
C MET A 563 12.77 13.24 -4.32
N ASN A 564 13.47 13.46 -5.42
CA ASN A 564 14.86 13.08 -5.55
C ASN A 564 15.76 14.24 -5.12
N TYR A 565 16.91 13.92 -4.54
CA TYR A 565 17.95 14.88 -4.21
C TYR A 565 19.32 14.37 -4.66
N ALA A 566 20.11 15.27 -5.24
CA ALA A 566 21.44 14.98 -5.77
C ALA A 566 22.36 16.18 -5.59
N SER A 567 23.67 15.99 -5.64
CA SER A 567 24.59 17.13 -5.77
C SER A 567 24.63 17.60 -7.22
N PHE A 568 24.48 18.89 -7.48
CA PHE A 568 24.67 19.43 -8.84
C PHE A 568 26.09 19.96 -9.02
N TRP A 569 26.65 19.73 -10.22
CA TRP A 569 27.90 20.34 -10.66
C TRP A 569 27.63 21.66 -11.37
N ARG A 570 28.58 22.59 -11.27
CA ARG A 570 28.56 23.79 -12.11
C ARG A 570 28.63 23.36 -13.58
N PRO A 571 27.68 23.75 -14.44
CA PRO A 571 27.68 23.38 -15.86
C PRO A 571 29.02 23.62 -16.58
N ASP A 572 29.70 24.72 -16.28
CA ASP A 572 30.99 25.05 -16.89
C ASP A 572 32.11 24.11 -16.45
N ASP A 573 32.06 23.63 -15.21
CA ASP A 573 33.05 22.68 -14.69
C ASP A 573 32.84 21.28 -15.25
N ILE A 574 31.59 20.87 -15.50
CA ILE A 574 31.31 19.62 -16.20
C ILE A 574 32.04 19.60 -17.55
N VAL A 575 31.93 20.68 -18.33
CA VAL A 575 32.58 20.78 -19.65
C VAL A 575 34.10 20.81 -19.53
N LYS A 576 34.65 21.44 -18.49
CA LYS A 576 36.10 21.63 -18.34
C LYS A 576 36.83 20.46 -17.69
N LEU A 577 36.16 19.76 -16.76
CA LEU A 577 36.78 18.84 -15.80
C LEU A 577 36.24 17.41 -15.87
N SER A 578 35.10 17.14 -16.52
CA SER A 578 34.50 15.79 -16.55
C SER A 578 35.09 14.90 -17.65
N GLY A 579 35.77 13.82 -17.26
CA GLY A 579 36.20 12.76 -18.17
C GLY A 579 35.04 11.90 -18.66
N ILE A 580 33.93 11.87 -17.91
CA ILE A 580 32.71 11.15 -18.30
C ILE A 580 32.06 11.79 -19.52
N LEU A 581 31.99 13.12 -19.55
CA LEU A 581 31.41 13.86 -20.67
C LEU A 581 32.19 13.57 -21.97
N ASP A 582 33.52 13.52 -21.87
CA ASP A 582 34.42 13.18 -22.98
C ASP A 582 34.23 11.73 -23.45
N MET A 583 34.11 10.77 -22.53
CA MET A 583 33.78 9.37 -22.86
C MET A 583 32.42 9.23 -23.57
N MET A 584 31.47 10.12 -23.30
CA MET A 584 30.18 10.19 -24.00
C MET A 584 30.27 10.85 -25.38
N GLY A 585 31.45 11.33 -25.80
CA GLY A 585 31.64 12.06 -27.05
C GLY A 585 31.00 13.44 -27.04
N MET A 586 30.75 14.02 -25.86
CA MET A 586 30.07 15.30 -25.69
C MET A 586 31.08 16.41 -25.36
N ASN A 587 30.93 17.56 -26.01
CA ASN A 587 31.78 18.75 -25.78
C ASN A 587 31.00 19.96 -25.22
N ASN A 588 29.68 19.84 -25.06
CA ASN A 588 28.80 20.87 -24.53
C ASN A 588 27.54 20.26 -23.90
N LEU A 589 26.71 21.11 -23.27
CA LEU A 589 25.50 20.69 -22.56
C LEU A 589 24.18 21.16 -23.23
N ALA A 590 24.20 21.56 -24.50
CA ALA A 590 23.05 22.16 -25.18
C ALA A 590 21.94 21.15 -25.53
N GLY A 591 22.31 19.90 -25.82
CA GLY A 591 21.37 18.83 -26.17
C GLY A 591 20.48 18.38 -24.99
N ALA A 592 19.47 17.55 -25.27
CA ALA A 592 18.51 17.09 -24.25
C ALA A 592 19.16 16.37 -23.07
N VAL A 593 20.14 15.50 -23.33
CA VAL A 593 20.93 14.81 -22.29
C VAL A 593 21.80 15.82 -21.53
N GLY A 594 22.45 16.74 -22.25
CA GLY A 594 23.27 17.81 -21.68
C GLY A 594 22.50 18.69 -20.68
N LYS A 595 21.25 19.05 -21.00
CA LYS A 595 20.37 19.82 -20.10
C LYS A 595 20.05 19.06 -18.81
N ARG A 596 19.86 17.73 -18.87
CA ARG A 596 19.68 16.89 -17.67
C ARG A 596 20.96 16.80 -16.83
N ILE A 597 22.12 16.68 -17.48
CA ILE A 597 23.43 16.71 -16.80
C ILE A 597 23.62 18.06 -16.09
N ALA A 598 23.42 19.18 -16.79
CA ALA A 598 23.50 20.54 -16.22
C ALA A 598 22.52 20.75 -15.06
N GLY A 599 21.37 20.07 -15.08
CA GLY A 599 20.38 20.12 -14.01
C GLY A 599 20.68 19.25 -12.79
N GLY A 600 21.75 18.44 -12.82
CA GLY A 600 22.09 17.43 -11.80
C GLY A 600 21.14 16.23 -11.79
N GLN A 601 20.52 15.92 -12.94
CA GLN A 601 19.48 14.90 -13.11
C GLN A 601 19.98 13.69 -13.93
N HIS A 602 21.31 13.52 -14.04
CA HIS A 602 21.93 12.42 -14.77
C HIS A 602 22.80 11.57 -13.85
N TRP A 603 22.47 10.29 -13.73
CA TRP A 603 23.02 9.38 -12.71
C TRP A 603 24.55 9.29 -12.73
N MET A 604 25.17 9.31 -13.91
CA MET A 604 26.64 9.22 -14.05
C MET A 604 27.40 10.44 -13.54
N PHE A 605 26.75 11.60 -13.39
CA PHE A 605 27.39 12.85 -12.91
C PHE A 605 26.94 13.20 -11.50
N SER A 606 25.64 12.98 -11.24
CA SER A 606 24.93 13.33 -10.02
C SER A 606 23.99 12.17 -9.67
N PRO A 607 24.51 11.06 -9.09
CA PRO A 607 23.65 10.04 -8.50
C PRO A 607 22.70 10.71 -7.50
N TRP A 608 21.45 10.28 -7.50
CA TRP A 608 20.43 10.85 -6.62
C TRP A 608 19.88 9.79 -5.68
N ARG A 609 19.35 10.23 -4.54
CA ARG A 609 18.52 9.42 -3.65
C ARG A 609 17.12 9.99 -3.59
N GLN A 610 16.19 9.22 -3.06
CA GLN A 610 14.80 9.63 -2.90
C GLN A 610 14.50 9.89 -1.43
N ILE A 611 13.93 11.06 -1.14
CA ILE A 611 13.36 11.40 0.15
C ILE A 611 11.84 11.35 0.06
N THR A 612 11.19 10.71 1.03
CA THR A 612 9.74 10.58 1.15
C THR A 612 9.23 11.48 2.26
N PHE A 613 8.19 12.25 1.98
CA PHE A 613 7.49 13.11 2.92
C PHE A 613 6.09 12.56 3.16
N VAL A 614 5.72 12.41 4.41
CA VAL A 614 4.46 11.75 4.80
C VAL A 614 3.72 12.63 5.79
N HIS A 615 2.48 12.98 5.44
CA HIS A 615 1.52 13.49 6.40
C HIS A 615 0.58 12.37 6.83
N ALA A 616 0.99 11.64 7.87
CA ALA A 616 0.27 10.51 8.42
C ALA A 616 -0.95 10.97 9.23
N VAL A 617 -2.13 10.48 8.88
CA VAL A 617 -3.37 10.74 9.65
C VAL A 617 -3.79 9.51 10.44
N GLN A 618 -4.14 9.71 11.72
CA GLN A 618 -4.56 8.62 12.60
C GLN A 618 -5.83 7.94 12.06
N GLN A 619 -6.86 8.73 11.75
CA GLN A 619 -8.10 8.25 11.15
C GLN A 619 -8.21 8.79 9.71
N PRO A 620 -8.78 8.01 8.77
CA PRO A 620 -9.08 8.51 7.44
C PRO A 620 -9.90 9.79 7.46
N ILE A 621 -9.64 10.69 6.50
CA ILE A 621 -10.41 11.91 6.30
C ILE A 621 -11.86 11.54 5.98
N SER A 622 -12.79 12.07 6.77
CA SER A 622 -14.22 11.86 6.63
C SER A 622 -14.90 12.90 5.74
N VAL A 623 -14.31 14.09 5.57
CA VAL A 623 -14.80 15.12 4.65
C VAL A 623 -13.63 15.78 3.92
N ASP A 624 -13.66 15.78 2.59
CA ASP A 624 -12.63 16.50 1.81
C ASP A 624 -12.90 18.01 1.72
N ALA A 625 -11.95 18.75 1.13
CA ALA A 625 -12.05 20.21 0.98
C ALA A 625 -13.24 20.67 0.11
N SER A 626 -13.87 19.78 -0.66
CA SER A 626 -15.07 20.06 -1.46
C SER A 626 -16.38 19.80 -0.70
N GLY A 627 -16.30 19.28 0.53
CA GLY A 627 -17.45 18.91 1.34
C GLY A 627 -17.97 17.48 1.08
N LYS A 628 -17.28 16.68 0.27
CA LYS A 628 -17.67 15.31 -0.03
C LYS A 628 -17.29 14.39 1.13
N LYS A 629 -18.22 13.50 1.51
CA LYS A 629 -18.09 12.62 2.68
C LYS A 629 -17.48 11.26 2.34
N TYR A 630 -16.68 10.74 3.25
CA TYR A 630 -16.01 9.45 3.19
C TYR A 630 -15.92 8.80 4.59
N PRO A 631 -15.72 7.48 4.68
CA PRO A 631 -16.21 6.54 3.67
C PRO A 631 -17.71 6.73 3.45
N ALA A 632 -18.20 6.43 2.25
CA ALA A 632 -19.64 6.50 2.03
C ALA A 632 -20.14 5.40 1.09
N ILE A 633 -21.32 4.86 1.40
CA ILE A 633 -22.09 4.00 0.53
C ILE A 633 -23.05 4.90 -0.23
N VAL A 634 -22.84 5.05 -1.54
CA VAL A 634 -23.70 5.87 -2.40
C VAL A 634 -24.94 5.08 -2.83
N ASN A 635 -24.72 3.81 -3.21
CA ASN A 635 -25.80 2.95 -3.68
C ASN A 635 -25.44 1.47 -3.44
N ILE A 636 -26.43 0.66 -3.08
CA ILE A 636 -26.37 -0.81 -3.04
C ILE A 636 -27.63 -1.32 -3.73
N VAL A 637 -27.46 -2.08 -4.81
CA VAL A 637 -28.54 -2.76 -5.52
C VAL A 637 -28.30 -4.27 -5.42
N PRO A 638 -29.04 -4.96 -4.53
CA PRO A 638 -28.97 -6.41 -4.40
C PRO A 638 -29.57 -7.10 -5.62
N GLU A 639 -28.95 -8.22 -6.01
CA GLU A 639 -29.43 -9.10 -7.06
C GLU A 639 -29.31 -10.56 -6.62
N ARG A 640 -30.38 -11.32 -6.83
CA ARG A 640 -30.47 -12.77 -6.56
C ARG A 640 -31.14 -13.48 -7.73
N ASP A 641 -30.79 -14.75 -7.93
CA ASP A 641 -31.53 -15.71 -8.73
C ASP A 641 -32.29 -16.71 -7.85
N TYR A 642 -33.14 -17.52 -8.47
CA TYR A 642 -33.92 -18.54 -7.78
C TYR A 642 -33.00 -19.58 -7.11
N GLY A 643 -33.26 -19.87 -5.84
CA GLY A 643 -32.51 -20.83 -5.03
C GLY A 643 -31.18 -20.32 -4.47
N ASP A 644 -30.74 -19.10 -4.81
CA ASP A 644 -29.48 -18.56 -4.32
C ASP A 644 -29.49 -18.47 -2.79
N ASN A 645 -28.40 -18.89 -2.13
CA ASN A 645 -28.17 -18.72 -0.70
C ASN A 645 -27.26 -17.51 -0.37
N PHE A 646 -27.08 -16.63 -1.34
CA PHE A 646 -26.31 -15.39 -1.26
C PHE A 646 -27.02 -14.29 -2.07
N SER A 647 -26.53 -13.05 -1.97
CA SER A 647 -26.90 -11.94 -2.85
C SER A 647 -25.65 -11.31 -3.44
N TRP A 648 -25.71 -11.01 -4.74
CA TRP A 648 -24.76 -10.08 -5.36
C TRP A 648 -25.18 -8.66 -5.01
N LEU A 649 -24.21 -7.80 -4.70
CA LEU A 649 -24.41 -6.40 -4.36
C LEU A 649 -23.70 -5.57 -5.42
N ASN A 650 -24.47 -4.93 -6.29
CA ASN A 650 -23.95 -3.91 -7.19
C ASN A 650 -23.85 -2.62 -6.37
N THR A 651 -22.64 -2.12 -6.17
CA THR A 651 -22.38 -1.12 -5.13
C THR A 651 -21.49 0.00 -5.65
N GLN A 652 -21.78 1.24 -5.25
CA GLN A 652 -20.87 2.38 -5.41
C GLN A 652 -20.41 2.87 -4.04
N LEU A 653 -19.09 2.87 -3.84
CA LEU A 653 -18.42 3.24 -2.60
C LEU A 653 -17.50 4.43 -2.82
N LEU A 654 -17.56 5.40 -1.93
CA LEU A 654 -16.65 6.53 -1.90
C LEU A 654 -15.63 6.34 -0.78
N VAL A 655 -14.36 6.59 -1.10
CA VAL A 655 -13.26 6.47 -0.14
C VAL A 655 -12.29 7.63 -0.31
N HIS A 656 -11.77 8.21 0.77
CA HIS A 656 -10.66 9.15 0.66
C HIS A 656 -9.33 8.37 0.45
N GLY A 657 -9.06 7.97 -0.80
CA GLY A 657 -7.92 7.12 -1.18
C GLY A 657 -6.56 7.52 -0.59
N PRO A 658 -6.21 8.83 -0.50
CA PRO A 658 -4.96 9.23 0.11
C PRO A 658 -4.83 8.88 1.60
N SER A 659 -5.91 8.89 2.38
CA SER A 659 -5.84 8.57 3.82
C SER A 659 -6.24 7.14 4.18
N THR A 660 -7.04 6.50 3.34
CA THR A 660 -7.53 5.14 3.58
C THR A 660 -6.58 4.11 2.97
N GLY A 661 -6.28 3.05 3.71
CA GLY A 661 -5.52 1.89 3.21
C GLY A 661 -6.42 0.67 3.00
N GLN A 662 -7.45 0.57 3.81
CA GLN A 662 -8.39 -0.55 3.84
C GLN A 662 -9.81 -0.04 3.97
N PHE A 663 -10.73 -0.66 3.25
CA PHE A 663 -12.17 -0.45 3.40
C PHE A 663 -12.84 -1.77 3.76
N ASP A 664 -13.74 -1.72 4.73
CA ASP A 664 -14.58 -2.82 5.17
C ASP A 664 -16.06 -2.44 4.98
N LEU A 665 -16.82 -3.37 4.42
CA LEU A 665 -18.28 -3.32 4.33
C LEU A 665 -18.84 -4.35 5.31
N ASP A 666 -19.42 -3.86 6.40
CA ASP A 666 -20.06 -4.70 7.41
C ASP A 666 -21.58 -4.62 7.26
N ALA A 667 -22.29 -5.63 7.77
CA ALA A 667 -23.73 -5.69 7.73
C ALA A 667 -24.30 -6.15 9.08
N ASP A 668 -25.45 -5.62 9.45
CA ASP A 668 -26.27 -6.12 10.54
C ASP A 668 -27.75 -6.18 10.14
N TRP A 669 -28.44 -7.18 10.68
CA TRP A 669 -29.87 -7.38 10.47
C TRP A 669 -30.45 -8.21 11.61
N LYS A 670 -31.79 -8.22 11.69
CA LYS A 670 -32.53 -9.11 12.58
C LYS A 670 -32.96 -10.35 11.82
N ASP A 671 -32.88 -11.52 12.42
CA ASP A 671 -33.34 -12.76 11.80
C ASP A 671 -34.47 -13.41 12.58
N TRP A 672 -35.44 -13.97 11.86
CA TRP A 672 -36.65 -14.61 12.40
C TRP A 672 -36.43 -16.12 12.43
N ILE A 673 -36.21 -16.65 13.64
CA ILE A 673 -35.93 -18.07 13.86
C ILE A 673 -37.04 -18.66 14.71
N ASP A 674 -37.81 -19.56 14.10
CA ASP A 674 -38.91 -20.26 14.75
C ASP A 674 -38.54 -21.72 14.99
N ASP A 675 -37.74 -21.97 16.03
CA ASP A 675 -37.39 -23.33 16.44
C ASP A 675 -38.55 -23.96 17.22
N VAL A 676 -39.08 -25.08 16.72
CA VAL A 676 -40.19 -25.82 17.35
C VAL A 676 -39.87 -26.34 18.75
N ASN A 677 -38.58 -26.44 19.12
CA ASN A 677 -38.16 -26.83 20.46
C ASN A 677 -38.20 -25.68 21.47
N GLU A 678 -38.25 -24.44 20.98
CA GLU A 678 -38.34 -23.23 21.81
C GLU A 678 -39.81 -22.79 21.94
N PRO A 679 -40.22 -22.12 23.02
CA PRO A 679 -41.64 -21.84 23.27
C PRO A 679 -42.25 -20.75 22.38
N ALA A 680 -41.45 -19.96 21.68
CA ALA A 680 -41.87 -18.86 20.82
C ALA A 680 -40.81 -18.51 19.76
N LEU A 681 -41.19 -17.65 18.80
CA LEU A 681 -40.29 -17.05 17.82
C LEU A 681 -39.14 -16.29 18.50
N GLN A 682 -37.92 -16.52 18.02
CA GLN A 682 -36.75 -15.75 18.42
C GLN A 682 -36.34 -14.77 17.32
N ILE A 683 -36.12 -13.50 17.70
CA ILE A 683 -35.55 -12.48 16.82
C ILE A 683 -34.11 -12.24 17.28
N VAL A 684 -33.16 -12.60 16.42
CA VAL A 684 -31.72 -12.56 16.75
C VAL A 684 -31.03 -11.48 15.93
N ASP A 685 -30.20 -10.67 16.58
CA ASP A 685 -29.33 -9.71 15.89
C ASP A 685 -28.12 -10.44 15.30
N ILE A 686 -27.99 -10.41 13.97
CA ILE A 686 -26.89 -11.02 13.23
C ILE A 686 -25.98 -9.92 12.70
N LYS A 687 -24.67 -10.16 12.76
CA LYS A 687 -23.64 -9.31 12.15
C LYS A 687 -22.78 -10.13 11.22
N ALA A 688 -22.43 -9.56 10.07
CA ALA A 688 -21.54 -10.20 9.10
C ALA A 688 -20.56 -9.20 8.52
N LYS A 689 -19.33 -9.66 8.26
CA LYS A 689 -18.35 -8.94 7.45
C LYS A 689 -18.55 -9.33 6.00
N VAL A 690 -19.03 -8.41 5.19
CA VAL A 690 -19.48 -8.69 3.81
C VAL A 690 -18.31 -8.68 2.85
N PHE A 691 -17.50 -7.62 2.94
CA PHE A 691 -16.41 -7.43 2.02
C PHE A 691 -15.28 -6.61 2.64
N HIS A 692 -14.05 -6.89 2.22
CA HIS A 692 -12.87 -6.16 2.61
C HIS A 692 -11.97 -6.00 1.38
N PHE A 693 -11.42 -4.80 1.17
CA PHE A 693 -10.40 -4.60 0.15
C PHE A 693 -9.37 -3.52 0.52
N THR A 694 -8.18 -3.66 -0.05
CA THR A 694 -7.12 -2.64 0.01
C THR A 694 -7.38 -1.56 -1.02
N THR A 695 -7.37 -0.31 -0.57
CA THR A 695 -7.70 0.84 -1.40
C THR A 695 -6.45 1.39 -2.10
N LEU A 696 -6.58 1.70 -3.38
CA LEU A 696 -5.53 2.34 -4.17
C LEU A 696 -5.33 3.80 -3.74
N TYR A 697 -4.08 4.26 -3.76
CA TYR A 697 -3.74 5.65 -3.48
C TYR A 697 -4.35 6.57 -4.54
N MET A 698 -4.86 7.74 -4.14
CA MET A 698 -5.50 8.73 -5.03
C MET A 698 -6.79 8.29 -5.76
N VAL A 699 -7.39 7.15 -5.41
CA VAL A 699 -8.69 6.72 -5.96
C VAL A 699 -9.81 7.03 -4.97
N PHE A 700 -10.87 7.69 -5.44
CA PHE A 700 -11.93 8.20 -4.57
C PHE A 700 -13.30 7.54 -4.73
N ASP A 701 -13.51 6.79 -5.82
CA ASP A 701 -14.79 6.22 -6.21
C ASP A 701 -14.57 4.79 -6.73
N TYR A 702 -15.26 3.83 -6.13
CA TYR A 702 -15.20 2.42 -6.47
C TYR A 702 -16.60 1.93 -6.82
N ILE A 703 -16.74 1.42 -8.03
CA ILE A 703 -17.99 0.81 -8.51
C ILE A 703 -17.75 -0.69 -8.64
N PHE A 704 -18.60 -1.49 -8.02
CA PHE A 704 -18.62 -2.95 -8.08
C PHE A 704 -19.88 -3.42 -8.79
N GLY A 705 -19.74 -4.31 -9.76
CA GLY A 705 -20.85 -4.82 -10.55
C GLY A 705 -21.36 -3.84 -11.61
N ASN A 706 -22.58 -4.08 -12.08
CA ASN A 706 -23.23 -3.28 -13.12
C ASN A 706 -24.14 -2.24 -12.46
N LEU A 707 -23.65 -1.01 -12.35
CA LEU A 707 -24.39 0.12 -11.78
C LEU A 707 -24.32 1.32 -12.74
N ASN A 708 -25.33 2.19 -12.73
CA ASN A 708 -25.35 3.45 -13.49
C ASN A 708 -25.10 3.29 -15.01
N GLY A 709 -25.53 2.19 -15.61
CA GLY A 709 -25.36 1.92 -17.05
C GLY A 709 -23.95 1.47 -17.45
N ILE A 710 -23.02 1.31 -16.51
CA ILE A 710 -21.70 0.73 -16.75
C ILE A 710 -21.85 -0.77 -16.91
N LYS A 711 -21.68 -1.26 -18.13
CA LYS A 711 -21.64 -2.70 -18.44
C LYS A 711 -20.18 -3.18 -18.50
N ASN A 712 -19.93 -4.41 -18.07
CA ASN A 712 -18.61 -5.06 -18.08
C ASN A 712 -17.56 -4.38 -17.18
N ASN A 713 -17.97 -3.93 -16.00
CA ASN A 713 -17.04 -3.43 -14.99
C ASN A 713 -16.00 -4.51 -14.61
N PRO A 714 -14.69 -4.22 -14.61
CA PRO A 714 -13.67 -5.19 -14.18
C PRO A 714 -13.85 -5.64 -12.72
N PHE A 715 -14.45 -4.80 -11.87
CA PHE A 715 -14.78 -5.15 -10.50
C PHE A 715 -16.15 -5.84 -10.45
N LYS A 716 -16.16 -7.14 -10.13
CA LYS A 716 -17.39 -7.92 -9.94
C LYS A 716 -18.22 -7.36 -8.79
N ALA A 717 -19.54 -7.59 -8.85
CA ALA A 717 -20.43 -7.30 -7.73
C ALA A 717 -19.95 -8.00 -6.45
N LEU A 718 -20.19 -7.40 -5.29
CA LEU A 718 -19.78 -7.97 -4.01
C LEU A 718 -20.72 -9.13 -3.65
N LYS A 719 -20.22 -10.19 -3.01
CA LYS A 719 -21.04 -11.35 -2.63
C LYS A 719 -21.31 -11.34 -1.13
N HIS A 720 -22.58 -11.29 -0.73
CA HIS A 720 -23.00 -11.48 0.67
C HIS A 720 -23.69 -12.83 0.82
N THR A 721 -23.14 -13.73 1.64
CA THR A 721 -23.65 -15.11 1.81
C THR A 721 -24.50 -15.23 3.09
N PHE A 722 -25.67 -15.87 2.99
CA PHE A 722 -26.62 -16.04 4.10
C PHE A 722 -26.82 -17.49 4.55
N ASN A 723 -26.44 -18.46 3.70
CA ASN A 723 -26.68 -19.90 3.90
C ASN A 723 -28.17 -20.31 3.91
N ASP A 724 -29.07 -19.43 3.48
CA ASP A 724 -30.49 -19.71 3.27
C ASP A 724 -31.10 -18.83 2.15
N THR A 725 -32.39 -19.04 1.88
CA THR A 725 -33.15 -18.38 0.82
C THR A 725 -34.14 -17.33 1.35
N LYS A 726 -34.01 -16.89 2.61
CA LYS A 726 -34.98 -16.00 3.26
C LYS A 726 -34.84 -14.54 2.80
N HIS A 727 -35.94 -13.81 2.89
CA HIS A 727 -36.05 -12.35 2.75
C HIS A 727 -35.64 -11.65 4.05
N ARG A 728 -34.90 -10.55 3.93
CA ARG A 728 -34.44 -9.72 5.06
C ARG A 728 -34.22 -8.27 4.67
N PHE A 729 -34.41 -7.35 5.61
CA PHE A 729 -33.86 -5.99 5.53
C PHE A 729 -32.51 -5.91 6.23
N ILE A 730 -31.48 -5.48 5.51
CA ILE A 730 -30.10 -5.42 6.02
C ILE A 730 -29.62 -3.97 6.05
N ASN A 731 -28.93 -3.60 7.13
CA ASN A 731 -28.21 -2.35 7.24
C ASN A 731 -26.74 -2.61 6.86
N TYR A 732 -26.17 -1.80 5.97
CA TYR A 732 -24.76 -1.90 5.58
C TYR A 732 -23.97 -0.71 6.12
N HIS A 733 -22.81 -0.99 6.70
CA HIS A 733 -21.89 -0.03 7.32
C HIS A 733 -20.61 0.08 6.51
N SER A 734 -20.17 1.31 6.28
CA SER A 734 -18.88 1.57 5.65
C SER A 734 -17.84 1.95 6.68
N ILE A 735 -16.71 1.24 6.69
CA ILE A 735 -15.62 1.46 7.64
C ILE A 735 -14.33 1.61 6.85
N ALA A 736 -13.65 2.75 7.02
CA ALA A 736 -12.35 3.01 6.44
C ALA A 736 -11.28 2.90 7.51
N THR A 737 -10.17 2.24 7.21
CA THR A 737 -8.99 2.14 8.09
C THR A 737 -7.83 2.95 7.49
N THR A 738 -7.10 3.67 8.34
CA THR A 738 -5.94 4.48 7.90
C THR A 738 -4.89 3.64 7.18
N ARG A 739 -4.28 4.21 6.14
CA ARG A 739 -3.09 3.63 5.49
C ARG A 739 -1.79 3.83 6.25
N TYR A 740 -1.83 4.61 7.34
CA TYR A 740 -0.64 5.10 8.02
C TYR A 740 -0.33 4.34 9.32
N ARG A 741 -0.84 3.11 9.46
CA ARG A 741 -0.75 2.33 10.70
C ARG A 741 0.69 2.21 11.22
N GLU A 742 1.64 2.05 10.32
CA GLU A 742 3.08 1.94 10.59
C GLU A 742 3.68 3.20 11.23
N TYR A 743 3.06 4.37 11.04
CA TYR A 743 3.50 5.66 11.61
C TYR A 743 2.93 5.92 13.02
N PHE A 744 2.23 4.95 13.60
CA PHE A 744 1.63 5.03 14.93
C PHE A 744 1.92 3.80 15.80
N PHE A 745 2.88 2.95 15.45
CA PHE A 745 3.13 1.67 16.13
C PHE A 745 3.26 1.79 17.66
N ASN A 746 4.07 2.73 18.17
CA ASN A 746 4.26 2.92 19.60
C ASN A 746 2.98 3.47 20.27
N LEU A 747 2.26 4.36 19.59
CA LEU A 747 0.99 4.91 20.11
C LEU A 747 -0.11 3.84 20.17
N ILE A 748 -0.14 2.93 19.18
CA ILE A 748 -1.05 1.76 19.17
C ILE A 748 -0.71 0.84 20.36
N ALA A 749 0.57 0.56 20.59
CA ALA A 749 1.01 -0.28 21.71
C ALA A 749 0.69 0.35 23.08
N GLU A 750 0.89 1.66 23.23
CA GLU A 750 0.64 2.39 24.48
C GLU A 750 -0.85 2.54 24.81
N LYS A 751 -1.70 2.82 23.81
CA LYS A 751 -3.12 3.19 24.03
C LYS A 751 -4.11 2.06 23.71
N GLY A 752 -3.68 1.00 23.03
CA GLY A 752 -4.50 -0.17 22.72
C GLY A 752 -5.80 0.18 21.98
N ALA A 753 -6.91 -0.44 22.40
CA ALA A 753 -8.21 -0.29 21.74
C ALA A 753 -8.79 1.15 21.76
N ALA A 754 -8.31 2.03 22.65
CA ALA A 754 -8.73 3.42 22.69
C ALA A 754 -8.17 4.25 21.50
N PHE A 755 -7.13 3.76 20.83
CA PHE A 755 -6.51 4.41 19.69
C PHE A 755 -7.19 4.01 18.38
N LYS A 756 -8.30 4.68 18.06
CA LYS A 756 -9.09 4.41 16.86
C LYS A 756 -8.31 4.75 15.59
N LEU A 757 -8.20 3.77 14.69
CA LEU A 757 -7.59 3.91 13.37
C LEU A 757 -8.62 3.94 12.23
N THR A 758 -9.90 3.83 12.60
CA THR A 758 -11.02 3.69 11.69
C THR A 758 -11.91 4.93 11.71
N THR A 759 -12.51 5.23 10.56
CA THR A 759 -13.59 6.20 10.41
C THR A 759 -14.80 5.46 9.88
N GLU A 760 -15.93 5.59 10.56
CA GLU A 760 -17.22 5.06 10.12
C GLU A 760 -17.94 6.08 9.24
N GLY A 761 -18.56 5.58 8.18
CA GLY A 761 -19.28 6.38 7.19
C GLY A 761 -20.78 6.40 7.43
N ASN A 762 -21.55 6.65 6.37
CA ASN A 762 -22.99 6.47 6.43
C ASN A 762 -23.39 4.99 6.49
N ILE A 763 -24.57 4.77 7.08
CA ILE A 763 -25.26 3.49 7.09
C ILE A 763 -26.26 3.52 5.93
N MET A 764 -26.26 2.47 5.10
CA MET A 764 -27.34 2.23 4.15
C MET A 764 -28.38 1.35 4.84
N GLU A 765 -29.43 1.97 5.35
CA GLU A 765 -30.46 1.30 6.14
C GLU A 765 -31.48 0.55 5.27
N LYS A 766 -31.98 -0.58 5.79
CA LYS A 766 -33.10 -1.34 5.20
C LYS A 766 -32.94 -1.65 3.71
N VAL A 767 -31.75 -2.11 3.32
CA VAL A 767 -31.56 -2.68 1.97
C VAL A 767 -32.36 -3.98 1.88
N ASN A 768 -33.30 -4.04 0.94
CA ASN A 768 -34.17 -5.20 0.75
C ASN A 768 -33.42 -6.35 0.06
N ILE A 769 -33.19 -7.43 0.79
CA ILE A 769 -32.67 -8.69 0.24
C ILE A 769 -33.85 -9.63 0.04
N LEU A 770 -34.23 -9.85 -1.22
CA LEU A 770 -35.38 -10.67 -1.60
C LEU A 770 -35.19 -12.15 -1.20
N SER A 771 -36.30 -12.84 -0.92
CA SER A 771 -36.34 -14.30 -0.81
C SER A 771 -36.16 -14.93 -2.19
N SER A 772 -35.31 -15.95 -2.28
CA SER A 772 -34.97 -16.64 -3.53
C SER A 772 -35.70 -17.97 -3.72
N ALA A 773 -36.50 -18.42 -2.74
CA ALA A 773 -37.26 -19.67 -2.82
C ALA A 773 -38.72 -19.44 -2.40
N ARG A 774 -39.59 -20.41 -2.72
CA ARG A 774 -40.98 -20.37 -2.29
C ARG A 774 -41.07 -20.60 -0.78
N PRO A 775 -41.99 -19.93 -0.07
CA PRO A 775 -42.31 -20.27 1.32
C PRO A 775 -42.73 -21.74 1.44
N VAL A 776 -42.50 -22.32 2.61
CA VAL A 776 -42.97 -23.67 2.95
C VAL A 776 -44.49 -23.66 3.10
N THR A 777 -45.11 -24.76 2.69
CA THR A 777 -46.57 -24.95 2.76
C THR A 777 -47.09 -24.74 4.19
N PRO A 778 -48.12 -23.89 4.39
CA PRO A 778 -48.69 -23.67 5.72
C PRO A 778 -49.39 -24.93 6.23
N GLN A 779 -49.18 -25.27 7.51
CA GLN A 779 -49.86 -26.40 8.16
C GLN A 779 -51.07 -25.89 8.94
N VAL A 780 -52.26 -25.98 8.35
CA VAL A 780 -53.52 -25.59 9.00
C VAL A 780 -53.90 -26.64 10.05
N GLU A 781 -54.05 -26.23 11.30
CA GLU A 781 -54.44 -27.11 12.41
C GLU A 781 -55.96 -27.18 12.55
N TYR A 782 -56.62 -26.03 12.64
CA TYR A 782 -58.09 -25.93 12.55
C TYR A 782 -58.52 -24.49 12.24
N VAL A 783 -59.79 -24.34 11.83
CA VAL A 783 -60.43 -23.05 11.61
C VAL A 783 -61.61 -22.94 12.57
N ILE A 784 -61.76 -21.80 13.24
CA ILE A 784 -62.91 -21.53 14.11
C ILE A 784 -63.58 -20.21 13.73
N PRO A 785 -64.89 -20.06 13.98
CA PRO A 785 -65.54 -18.76 13.90
C PRO A 785 -64.97 -17.81 14.96
N THR A 786 -64.78 -16.56 14.58
CA THR A 786 -64.36 -15.49 15.48
C THR A 786 -65.31 -14.30 15.35
N PHE A 787 -65.40 -13.52 16.42
CA PHE A 787 -66.29 -12.38 16.51
C PHE A 787 -65.51 -11.15 16.94
N GLU A 788 -65.68 -10.07 16.21
CA GLU A 788 -65.20 -8.75 16.59
C GLU A 788 -66.38 -7.90 17.00
N TRP A 789 -66.34 -7.38 18.23
CA TRP A 789 -67.38 -6.53 18.79
C TRP A 789 -66.93 -5.08 18.70
N ASN A 790 -67.72 -4.24 18.05
CA ASN A 790 -67.47 -2.81 17.94
C ASN A 790 -68.63 -2.05 18.60
N ARG A 791 -68.34 -1.36 19.70
CA ARG A 791 -69.32 -0.65 20.52
C ARG A 791 -69.07 0.85 20.46
N ALA A 792 -70.09 1.62 20.10
CA ALA A 792 -70.04 3.07 20.00
C ALA A 792 -71.18 3.70 20.83
N THR A 793 -70.83 4.66 21.67
CA THR A 793 -71.80 5.43 22.48
C THR A 793 -71.83 6.87 22.01
N THR A 794 -73.00 7.38 21.67
CA THR A 794 -73.23 8.78 21.28
C THR A 794 -74.40 9.34 22.08
N GLY A 795 -74.11 10.26 23.00
CA GLY A 795 -75.10 10.80 23.92
C GLY A 795 -75.73 9.71 24.79
N LYS A 796 -77.03 9.46 24.59
CA LYS A 796 -77.82 8.47 25.34
C LYS A 796 -77.98 7.12 24.64
N LYS A 797 -77.35 6.95 23.47
CA LYS A 797 -77.47 5.75 22.64
C LYS A 797 -76.15 5.02 22.56
N THR A 798 -76.15 3.73 22.84
CA THR A 798 -75.05 2.82 22.55
C THR A 798 -75.48 1.84 21.48
N VAL A 799 -74.65 1.68 20.45
CA VAL A 799 -74.81 0.69 19.40
C VAL A 799 -73.64 -0.28 19.47
N THR A 800 -73.93 -1.57 19.47
CA THR A 800 -72.93 -2.62 19.43
C THR A 800 -73.10 -3.43 18.14
N GLY A 801 -72.07 -3.53 17.33
CA GLY A 801 -72.02 -4.39 16.14
C GLY A 801 -71.08 -5.57 16.37
N ARG A 802 -71.56 -6.79 16.11
CA ARG A 802 -70.77 -8.01 16.02
C ARG A 802 -70.48 -8.31 14.56
N ILE A 803 -69.24 -8.10 14.15
CA ILE A 803 -68.70 -8.56 12.87
C ILE A 803 -68.22 -10.00 13.06
N SER A 804 -68.40 -10.83 12.04
CA SER A 804 -68.05 -12.24 12.10
C SER A 804 -66.94 -12.54 11.09
N GLY A 805 -66.03 -13.42 11.48
CA GLY A 805 -64.95 -13.89 10.64
C GLY A 805 -64.52 -15.30 11.02
N LEU A 806 -63.36 -15.69 10.50
CA LEU A 806 -62.72 -16.97 10.79
C LEU A 806 -61.32 -16.72 11.32
N ARG A 807 -60.94 -17.43 12.39
CA ARG A 807 -59.57 -17.54 12.84
C ARG A 807 -59.01 -18.86 12.35
N VAL A 808 -57.94 -18.78 11.55
CA VAL A 808 -57.19 -19.94 11.07
C VAL A 808 -56.01 -20.15 11.99
N TYR A 809 -55.92 -21.29 12.66
CA TYR A 809 -54.76 -21.69 13.45
C TYR A 809 -53.79 -22.52 12.61
N LEU A 810 -52.49 -22.24 12.76
CA LEU A 810 -51.39 -22.78 11.97
C LEU A 810 -50.33 -23.38 12.90
N LYS A 811 -49.80 -24.56 12.55
CA LYS A 811 -48.65 -25.15 13.25
C LYS A 811 -47.37 -24.38 12.97
N ARG A 812 -46.44 -24.49 13.92
CA ARG A 812 -45.04 -24.08 13.78
C ARG A 812 -44.27 -25.12 12.93
N PRO A 813 -43.19 -24.73 12.23
CA PRO A 813 -42.60 -23.39 12.19
C PRO A 813 -43.24 -22.46 11.15
N TRP A 814 -43.11 -21.14 11.34
CA TRP A 814 -43.44 -20.07 10.40
C TRP A 814 -42.19 -19.25 10.00
N TYR A 815 -42.34 -18.27 9.09
CA TYR A 815 -41.23 -17.43 8.58
C TYR A 815 -40.15 -18.20 7.81
N SER A 816 -40.58 -19.23 7.08
CA SER A 816 -39.70 -20.07 6.24
C SER A 816 -39.00 -19.30 5.12
N SER A 817 -39.65 -18.25 4.61
CA SER A 817 -39.16 -17.32 3.59
C SER A 817 -38.66 -15.99 4.18
N GLY A 818 -38.60 -15.86 5.51
CA GLY A 818 -38.06 -14.68 6.21
C GLY A 818 -39.11 -13.67 6.69
N GLU A 819 -38.62 -12.48 7.01
CA GLU A 819 -39.43 -11.40 7.59
C GLU A 819 -40.61 -11.04 6.68
N GLY A 820 -41.79 -10.83 7.28
CA GLY A 820 -43.00 -10.41 6.55
C GLY A 820 -43.78 -11.52 5.85
N GLU A 821 -43.53 -12.80 6.17
CA GLU A 821 -44.32 -13.93 5.68
C GLU A 821 -45.77 -13.86 6.18
N GLN A 822 -46.73 -13.83 5.25
CA GLN A 822 -48.17 -13.67 5.50
C GLN A 822 -48.95 -14.93 5.11
N LEU A 823 -50.17 -15.10 5.63
CA LEU A 823 -51.11 -16.13 5.17
C LEU A 823 -51.96 -15.57 4.02
N ALA A 824 -51.81 -16.11 2.82
CA ALA A 824 -52.61 -15.75 1.65
C ALA A 824 -53.85 -16.63 1.52
N VAL A 825 -55.00 -15.98 1.31
CA VAL A 825 -56.21 -16.59 0.77
C VAL A 825 -56.14 -16.51 -0.75
N VAL A 826 -56.17 -17.67 -1.41
CA VAL A 826 -56.08 -17.79 -2.86
C VAL A 826 -57.45 -17.56 -3.48
N LEU A 827 -57.55 -16.64 -4.43
CA LEU A 827 -58.77 -16.19 -5.09
C LEU A 827 -58.71 -16.47 -6.60
N LEU A 828 -59.90 -16.66 -7.19
CA LEU A 828 -60.03 -16.82 -8.63
C LEU A 828 -59.80 -15.48 -9.36
N PHE A 829 -59.06 -15.51 -10.47
CA PHE A 829 -58.81 -14.34 -11.31
C PHE A 829 -60.04 -13.98 -12.17
N PRO A 830 -60.58 -12.74 -12.12
CA PRO A 830 -61.90 -12.43 -12.66
C PRO A 830 -61.97 -12.04 -14.16
N LYS A 831 -60.89 -12.15 -14.96
CA LYS A 831 -61.01 -11.91 -16.42
C LYS A 831 -61.71 -13.11 -17.10
N ILE A 832 -63.04 -13.00 -17.16
CA ILE A 832 -63.97 -13.96 -17.76
C ILE A 832 -63.82 -14.08 -19.30
N SER A 833 -62.98 -13.27 -19.96
CA SER A 833 -62.87 -13.27 -21.44
C SER A 833 -61.91 -14.30 -22.04
N ASP A 834 -61.07 -14.97 -21.25
CA ASP A 834 -60.18 -16.02 -21.76
C ASP A 834 -60.67 -17.40 -21.28
N ASN A 835 -61.16 -18.20 -22.23
CA ASN A 835 -61.49 -19.61 -22.07
C ASN A 835 -60.47 -20.33 -21.16
N ILE A 836 -60.95 -20.94 -20.08
CA ILE A 836 -60.39 -22.09 -19.35
C ILE A 836 -58.89 -22.32 -19.64
N GLY A 837 -58.02 -21.52 -19.00
CA GLY A 837 -56.57 -21.65 -19.19
C GLY A 837 -55.73 -21.01 -18.09
N GLY A 838 -56.03 -19.79 -17.66
CA GLY A 838 -55.17 -19.02 -16.73
C GLY A 838 -55.14 -19.52 -15.27
N SER A 839 -56.11 -20.33 -14.86
CA SER A 839 -56.18 -20.95 -13.53
C SER A 839 -56.54 -22.44 -13.60
N ALA A 840 -56.43 -23.07 -14.79
CA ALA A 840 -56.83 -24.45 -15.01
C ALA A 840 -56.03 -25.39 -14.10
N GLY A 841 -56.68 -25.90 -13.05
CA GLY A 841 -56.09 -26.81 -12.07
C GLY A 841 -55.61 -26.18 -10.74
N ALA A 842 -55.61 -24.84 -10.61
CA ALA A 842 -55.23 -24.19 -9.35
C ALA A 842 -56.39 -24.22 -8.33
N THR A 843 -56.08 -24.59 -7.08
CA THR A 843 -57.05 -24.58 -5.97
C THR A 843 -57.31 -23.14 -5.51
N TYR A 844 -58.57 -22.72 -5.42
CA TYR A 844 -58.97 -21.39 -4.96
C TYR A 844 -60.11 -21.45 -3.93
N THR A 845 -60.29 -20.35 -3.22
CA THR A 845 -61.31 -20.21 -2.18
C THR A 845 -62.69 -20.16 -2.80
N THR A 846 -63.63 -20.91 -2.24
CA THR A 846 -65.03 -20.93 -2.68
C THR A 846 -65.96 -20.75 -1.49
N TRP A 847 -67.13 -20.20 -1.73
CA TRP A 847 -68.18 -20.07 -0.73
C TRP A 847 -69.56 -20.36 -1.33
N GLY A 848 -70.49 -20.77 -0.48
CA GLY A 848 -71.84 -21.16 -0.86
C GLY A 848 -72.86 -20.86 0.23
N THR A 849 -74.11 -20.64 -0.14
CA THR A 849 -75.21 -20.48 0.82
C THR A 849 -75.44 -21.79 1.60
N ASP A 850 -75.94 -21.69 2.83
CA ASP A 850 -76.33 -22.87 3.61
C ASP A 850 -77.42 -23.67 2.87
N PRO A 851 -77.18 -24.95 2.50
CA PRO A 851 -78.17 -25.75 1.78
C PRO A 851 -79.39 -26.10 2.65
N ALA A 852 -79.28 -26.03 3.98
CA ALA A 852 -80.39 -26.29 4.89
C ALA A 852 -81.30 -25.06 5.08
N LYS A 853 -80.89 -23.87 4.62
CA LYS A 853 -81.61 -22.61 4.86
C LYS A 853 -81.71 -21.77 3.58
N LEU A 854 -82.93 -21.39 3.20
CA LEU A 854 -83.11 -20.42 2.12
C LEU A 854 -82.51 -19.08 2.52
N SER A 855 -81.54 -18.57 1.75
CA SER A 855 -80.79 -17.36 2.07
C SER A 855 -80.66 -16.41 0.87
N ALA A 856 -80.25 -15.17 1.13
CA ALA A 856 -79.90 -14.22 0.08
C ALA A 856 -78.69 -14.73 -0.74
N PRO A 857 -78.58 -14.36 -2.02
CA PRO A 857 -77.43 -14.71 -2.84
C PRO A 857 -76.13 -14.10 -2.27
N LEU A 858 -75.02 -14.82 -2.43
CA LEU A 858 -73.70 -14.34 -2.04
C LEU A 858 -73.22 -13.19 -2.94
N PRO A 859 -72.46 -12.22 -2.38
CA PRO A 859 -71.78 -11.21 -3.18
C PRO A 859 -70.88 -11.89 -4.22
N ASN A 860 -70.90 -11.41 -5.46
CA ASN A 860 -70.00 -11.86 -6.53
C ASN A 860 -70.05 -13.37 -6.89
N GLY A 861 -71.10 -14.10 -6.48
CA GLY A 861 -71.29 -15.52 -6.80
C GLY A 861 -70.58 -16.47 -5.84
N ILE A 862 -70.08 -17.61 -6.35
CA ILE A 862 -69.50 -18.70 -5.53
C ILE A 862 -67.98 -18.54 -5.25
N THR A 863 -67.38 -17.45 -5.72
CA THR A 863 -65.96 -17.14 -5.52
C THR A 863 -65.80 -15.75 -4.92
N PRO A 864 -65.26 -15.62 -3.70
CA PRO A 864 -65.02 -14.32 -3.09
C PRO A 864 -63.96 -13.52 -3.86
N ARG A 865 -64.07 -12.20 -3.80
CA ARG A 865 -63.10 -11.22 -4.30
C ARG A 865 -62.37 -10.57 -3.13
N HIS A 866 -61.27 -9.87 -3.40
CA HIS A 866 -60.52 -9.14 -2.37
C HIS A 866 -61.38 -8.09 -1.65
N THR A 867 -62.40 -7.52 -2.31
CA THR A 867 -63.36 -6.58 -1.71
C THR A 867 -64.31 -7.20 -0.70
N ASP A 868 -64.38 -8.53 -0.66
CA ASP A 868 -65.28 -9.26 0.24
C ASP A 868 -64.63 -9.55 1.60
N PHE A 869 -63.40 -9.07 1.83
CA PHE A 869 -62.69 -9.15 3.10
C PHE A 869 -62.64 -7.78 3.78
N VAL A 870 -63.09 -7.71 5.04
CA VAL A 870 -63.29 -6.44 5.76
C VAL A 870 -61.96 -5.89 6.31
N ASN A 871 -61.08 -6.77 6.77
CA ASN A 871 -59.81 -6.42 7.40
C ASN A 871 -58.60 -6.56 6.47
N LEU A 872 -58.83 -6.60 5.15
CA LEU A 872 -57.78 -6.67 4.15
C LEU A 872 -57.20 -5.28 3.87
N LYS A 873 -55.89 -5.12 4.04
CA LYS A 873 -55.18 -3.89 3.66
C LYS A 873 -55.02 -3.83 2.14
N SER A 874 -55.15 -2.64 1.54
CA SER A 874 -55.08 -2.45 0.09
C SER A 874 -53.82 -3.02 -0.55
N GLU A 875 -52.68 -2.90 0.14
CA GLU A 875 -51.36 -3.35 -0.30
C GLU A 875 -51.18 -4.87 -0.19
N ASN A 876 -52.06 -5.58 0.51
CA ASN A 876 -52.00 -7.03 0.72
C ASN A 876 -52.73 -7.83 -0.39
N THR A 877 -52.82 -7.25 -1.58
CA THR A 877 -53.32 -7.94 -2.77
C THR A 877 -52.20 -8.07 -3.79
N ASP A 878 -52.11 -9.22 -4.45
CA ASP A 878 -51.09 -9.46 -5.48
C ASP A 878 -51.55 -10.52 -6.50
N MET A 879 -50.86 -10.58 -7.62
CA MET A 879 -51.01 -11.56 -8.69
C MET A 879 -49.73 -12.38 -8.81
N VAL A 880 -49.78 -13.64 -8.38
CA VAL A 880 -48.59 -14.50 -8.21
C VAL A 880 -48.76 -15.87 -8.84
N GLY A 881 -47.64 -16.52 -9.14
CA GLY A 881 -47.58 -17.83 -9.76
C GLY A 881 -47.82 -18.96 -8.77
N VAL A 882 -48.60 -19.96 -9.18
CA VAL A 882 -48.93 -21.13 -8.37
C VAL A 882 -47.87 -22.21 -8.54
N ALA A 883 -47.48 -22.90 -7.46
CA ALA A 883 -46.39 -23.89 -7.53
C ALA A 883 -46.76 -25.12 -8.36
N GLU A 884 -48.03 -25.51 -8.26
CA GLU A 884 -48.66 -26.65 -8.92
C GLU A 884 -48.81 -26.44 -10.42
N HIS A 885 -48.96 -25.17 -10.84
CA HIS A 885 -49.13 -24.76 -12.23
C HIS A 885 -48.33 -23.48 -12.48
N PRO A 886 -47.04 -23.57 -12.83
CA PRO A 886 -46.14 -22.41 -12.93
C PRO A 886 -46.57 -21.34 -13.96
N SER A 887 -47.35 -21.74 -14.97
CA SER A 887 -47.94 -20.84 -15.98
C SER A 887 -49.26 -20.19 -15.54
N ALA A 888 -49.86 -20.66 -14.45
CA ALA A 888 -51.09 -20.12 -13.89
C ALA A 888 -50.77 -19.01 -12.88
N LYS A 889 -51.58 -17.94 -12.92
CA LYS A 889 -51.52 -16.84 -11.96
C LYS A 889 -52.83 -16.79 -11.18
N VAL A 890 -52.72 -16.55 -9.88
CA VAL A 890 -53.86 -16.39 -8.97
C VAL A 890 -53.81 -15.04 -8.29
N ALA A 891 -54.99 -14.53 -7.93
CA ALA A 891 -55.09 -13.38 -7.05
C ALA A 891 -54.95 -13.86 -5.60
N VAL A 892 -54.19 -13.14 -4.78
CA VAL A 892 -54.05 -13.45 -3.35
C VAL A 892 -54.51 -12.29 -2.49
N ALA A 893 -55.16 -12.60 -1.36
CA ALA A 893 -55.44 -11.68 -0.27
C ALA A 893 -54.64 -12.12 0.96
N ALA A 894 -53.62 -11.35 1.35
CA ALA A 894 -52.66 -11.73 2.37
C ALA A 894 -53.00 -11.12 3.75
N PHE A 895 -52.91 -11.93 4.80
CA PHE A 895 -53.20 -11.54 6.17
C PHE A 895 -51.97 -11.73 7.05
N ASP A 896 -51.72 -10.75 7.93
CA ASP A 896 -50.63 -10.81 8.90
C ASP A 896 -50.90 -11.94 9.90
N VAL A 897 -49.87 -12.73 10.18
CA VAL A 897 -49.95 -13.87 11.11
C VAL A 897 -49.49 -13.43 12.50
N LYS A 898 -50.25 -13.82 13.53
CA LYS A 898 -49.97 -13.51 14.94
C LYS A 898 -49.65 -14.79 15.71
N TYR A 899 -48.90 -14.67 16.80
CA TYR A 899 -48.60 -15.79 17.69
C TYR A 899 -49.57 -15.83 18.87
N ASP A 900 -50.05 -17.02 19.23
CA ASP A 900 -50.88 -17.29 20.40
C ASP A 900 -50.01 -18.01 21.44
N ASP A 901 -49.56 -17.28 22.47
CA ASP A 901 -48.62 -17.80 23.48
C ASP A 901 -49.20 -18.97 24.28
N ASP A 902 -50.51 -18.96 24.55
CA ASP A 902 -51.19 -20.01 25.31
C ASP A 902 -51.29 -21.32 24.53
N ARG A 903 -51.55 -21.22 23.22
CA ARG A 903 -51.69 -22.40 22.33
C ARG A 903 -50.38 -22.82 21.67
N GLN A 904 -49.36 -21.96 21.68
CA GLN A 904 -48.11 -22.11 20.92
C GLN A 904 -48.35 -22.34 19.41
N LEU A 905 -49.37 -21.67 18.88
CA LEU A 905 -49.77 -21.74 17.47
C LEU A 905 -49.74 -20.34 16.87
N TYR A 906 -49.57 -20.29 15.55
CA TYR A 906 -49.82 -19.07 14.81
C TYR A 906 -51.30 -18.98 14.42
N TYR A 907 -51.82 -17.77 14.25
CA TYR A 907 -53.16 -17.57 13.75
C TYR A 907 -53.29 -16.35 12.85
N ALA A 908 -54.25 -16.40 11.94
CA ALA A 908 -54.68 -15.28 11.13
C ALA A 908 -56.20 -15.11 11.23
N ASP A 909 -56.64 -13.86 11.43
CA ASP A 909 -58.05 -13.49 11.47
C ASP A 909 -58.48 -13.00 10.09
N ILE A 910 -59.49 -13.66 9.51
CA ILE A 910 -60.04 -13.36 8.19
C ILE A 910 -61.50 -12.93 8.38
N MET A 911 -61.79 -11.64 8.19
CA MET A 911 -63.13 -11.09 8.35
C MET A 911 -63.83 -10.99 7.00
N PHE A 912 -65.06 -11.50 6.92
CA PHE A 912 -65.81 -11.60 5.67
C PHE A 912 -66.95 -10.59 5.61
N ASN A 913 -67.24 -10.11 4.40
CA ASN A 913 -68.46 -9.43 4.05
C ASN A 913 -69.28 -10.31 3.10
N ALA A 914 -70.16 -11.15 3.67
CA ALA A 914 -71.05 -12.01 2.90
C ALA A 914 -72.40 -11.33 2.54
N GLY A 915 -72.51 -10.00 2.66
CA GLY A 915 -73.76 -9.29 2.42
C GLY A 915 -74.86 -9.73 3.38
N THR A 916 -76.05 -10.01 2.85
CA THR A 916 -77.21 -10.51 3.64
C THR A 916 -77.35 -12.03 3.64
N ALA A 917 -76.34 -12.77 3.17
CA ALA A 917 -76.32 -14.22 3.25
C ALA A 917 -76.25 -14.68 4.72
N TYR A 918 -76.94 -15.77 5.01
CA TYR A 918 -77.18 -16.28 6.35
C TYR A 918 -76.42 -17.59 6.55
N PHE A 919 -75.42 -17.58 7.44
CA PHE A 919 -74.52 -18.71 7.73
C PHE A 919 -73.94 -19.41 6.48
N PRO A 920 -73.39 -18.68 5.49
CA PRO A 920 -72.80 -19.31 4.32
C PRO A 920 -71.58 -20.16 4.71
N PHE A 921 -71.33 -21.22 3.95
CA PHE A 921 -70.13 -22.04 4.06
C PHE A 921 -69.01 -21.46 3.20
N VAL A 922 -67.79 -21.40 3.73
CA VAL A 922 -66.59 -21.11 2.96
C VAL A 922 -65.61 -22.27 3.07
N ARG A 923 -64.91 -22.53 1.97
CA ARG A 923 -63.79 -23.46 1.89
C ARG A 923 -62.55 -22.69 1.44
N LEU A 924 -61.67 -22.42 2.39
CA LEU A 924 -60.48 -21.59 2.16
C LEU A 924 -59.41 -22.37 1.41
N ALA A 925 -58.83 -21.74 0.40
CA ALA A 925 -57.57 -22.15 -0.20
C ALA A 925 -56.48 -21.22 0.34
N LEU A 926 -55.53 -21.78 1.08
CA LEU A 926 -54.56 -21.06 1.90
C LEU A 926 -53.14 -21.38 1.46
N ALA A 927 -52.28 -20.38 1.44
CA ALA A 927 -50.85 -20.53 1.12
C ALA A 927 -50.03 -19.55 1.97
N ALA A 928 -48.77 -19.85 2.23
CA ALA A 928 -47.83 -18.88 2.78
C ALA A 928 -47.35 -17.97 1.65
N TYR A 929 -47.29 -16.67 1.91
CA TYR A 929 -47.01 -15.63 0.93
C TYR A 929 -45.90 -14.70 1.40
N GLN A 930 -44.95 -14.45 0.51
CA GLN A 930 -43.84 -13.52 0.71
C GLN A 930 -43.85 -12.50 -0.43
N ARG A 931 -44.17 -11.25 -0.08
CA ARG A 931 -44.20 -10.13 -1.04
C ARG A 931 -42.83 -9.86 -1.64
N HIS A 932 -41.80 -9.94 -0.80
CA HIS A 932 -40.42 -9.62 -1.15
C HIS A 932 -39.65 -10.86 -1.61
N SER A 933 -40.18 -11.53 -2.64
CA SER A 933 -39.51 -12.65 -3.31
C SER A 933 -39.02 -12.26 -4.71
N VAL A 934 -38.04 -13.01 -5.21
CA VAL A 934 -37.49 -12.84 -6.56
C VAL A 934 -38.58 -13.02 -7.62
N ARG A 935 -38.65 -12.08 -8.57
CA ARG A 935 -39.50 -12.11 -9.75
C ARG A 935 -38.62 -11.90 -10.99
N LYS A 936 -38.50 -12.92 -11.83
CA LYS A 936 -37.68 -12.91 -13.05
C LYS A 936 -38.42 -13.65 -14.17
N ASN A 937 -38.29 -13.15 -15.40
CA ASN A 937 -38.86 -13.77 -16.61
C ASN A 937 -40.35 -14.14 -16.47
N GLU A 938 -41.18 -13.22 -15.94
CA GLU A 938 -42.63 -13.41 -15.69
C GLU A 938 -43.00 -14.47 -14.63
N THR A 939 -42.01 -15.17 -14.07
CA THR A 939 -42.16 -16.13 -12.97
C THR A 939 -41.84 -15.48 -11.61
N ASP A 940 -42.26 -16.13 -10.54
CA ASP A 940 -42.02 -15.69 -9.16
C ASP A 940 -41.95 -16.89 -8.20
N CYS A 941 -41.41 -16.64 -7.01
CA CYS A 941 -41.41 -17.57 -5.88
C CYS A 941 -42.12 -16.96 -4.66
N CYS A 942 -43.19 -16.19 -4.90
CA CYS A 942 -43.90 -15.47 -3.84
C CYS A 942 -44.85 -16.35 -3.02
N LEU A 943 -45.36 -17.45 -3.59
CA LEU A 943 -46.42 -18.27 -3.00
C LEU A 943 -45.96 -19.71 -2.73
N SER A 944 -46.30 -20.27 -1.57
CA SER A 944 -46.15 -21.71 -1.30
C SER A 944 -47.13 -22.54 -2.15
N PRO A 945 -47.02 -23.89 -2.16
CA PRO A 945 -48.13 -24.75 -2.53
C PRO A 945 -49.41 -24.44 -1.72
N VAL A 946 -50.57 -24.64 -2.33
CA VAL A 946 -51.87 -24.28 -1.80
C VAL A 946 -52.47 -25.44 -1.00
N VAL A 947 -52.95 -25.15 0.21
CA VAL A 947 -53.66 -26.08 1.09
C VAL A 947 -55.13 -25.72 1.14
N GLN A 948 -56.00 -26.71 1.08
CA GLN A 948 -57.45 -26.47 1.19
C GLN A 948 -57.97 -26.84 2.58
N ALA A 949 -58.61 -25.89 3.25
CA ALA A 949 -59.27 -26.11 4.52
C ALA A 949 -60.61 -26.85 4.36
N GLU A 950 -61.18 -27.30 5.47
CA GLU A 950 -62.54 -27.85 5.53
C GLU A 950 -63.62 -26.75 5.35
N TYR A 951 -64.85 -27.17 5.06
CA TYR A 951 -65.98 -26.25 5.00
C TYR A 951 -66.34 -25.75 6.39
N ILE A 952 -66.46 -24.44 6.56
CA ILE A 952 -66.88 -23.82 7.81
C ILE A 952 -67.90 -22.72 7.57
N GLN A 953 -68.87 -22.59 8.48
CA GLN A 953 -69.87 -21.53 8.40
C GLN A 953 -69.31 -20.20 8.88
N ILE A 954 -69.59 -19.14 8.13
CA ILE A 954 -69.34 -17.76 8.56
C ILE A 954 -70.57 -17.31 9.36
N PRO A 955 -70.46 -17.01 10.66
CA PRO A 955 -71.60 -16.57 11.43
C PRO A 955 -72.23 -15.28 10.88
N ALA A 956 -73.53 -15.14 11.07
CA ALA A 956 -74.24 -13.97 10.62
C ALA A 956 -73.90 -12.73 11.49
N PRO A 957 -73.61 -11.55 10.87
CA PRO A 957 -73.36 -10.33 11.62
C PRO A 957 -74.62 -9.85 12.34
N ARG A 958 -74.44 -9.17 13.46
CA ARG A 958 -75.52 -8.69 14.33
C ARG A 958 -75.24 -7.29 14.83
N ALA A 959 -76.28 -6.49 14.99
CA ALA A 959 -76.17 -5.21 15.67
C ALA A 959 -77.30 -5.07 16.70
N SER A 960 -76.96 -4.62 17.89
CA SER A 960 -77.89 -4.30 18.97
C SER A 960 -77.70 -2.84 19.36
N SER A 961 -78.73 -2.23 19.95
CA SER A 961 -78.59 -0.89 20.52
C SER A 961 -79.46 -0.69 21.74
N VAL A 962 -78.98 0.14 22.65
CA VAL A 962 -79.71 0.61 23.83
C VAL A 962 -79.73 2.14 23.79
N GLU A 963 -80.91 2.73 23.92
CA GLU A 963 -81.11 4.18 23.95
C GLU A 963 -81.92 4.60 25.18
N PHE A 964 -81.35 5.49 26.00
CA PHE A 964 -82.02 6.05 27.17
C PHE A 964 -82.83 7.31 26.79
N GLY A 965 -84.07 7.38 27.27
CA GLY A 965 -84.94 8.55 27.08
C GLY A 965 -84.59 9.75 27.97
N ALA A 966 -85.54 10.66 28.18
CA ALA A 966 -85.38 11.79 29.11
C ALA A 966 -85.07 11.33 30.54
N SER A 967 -85.65 10.20 30.94
CA SER A 967 -85.43 9.50 32.21
C SER A 967 -84.66 8.20 31.97
N ARG A 968 -83.79 7.81 32.91
CA ARG A 968 -83.09 6.50 32.95
C ARG A 968 -84.05 5.30 32.99
N ARG A 969 -85.30 5.55 33.34
CA ARG A 969 -86.37 4.54 33.40
C ARG A 969 -86.94 4.18 32.03
N ASN A 970 -86.67 4.99 31.01
CA ASN A 970 -87.22 4.81 29.67
C ASN A 970 -86.09 4.31 28.76
N ILE A 971 -86.15 3.05 28.37
CA ILE A 971 -85.04 2.37 27.69
C ILE A 971 -85.57 1.75 26.41
N THR A 972 -85.03 2.15 25.27
CA THR A 972 -85.32 1.50 23.99
C THR A 972 -84.20 0.53 23.68
N VAL A 973 -84.53 -0.76 23.57
CA VAL A 973 -83.60 -1.83 23.21
C VAL A 973 -83.96 -2.30 21.81
N ALA A 974 -82.96 -2.47 20.94
CA ALA A 974 -83.16 -2.95 19.58
C ALA A 974 -82.11 -3.98 19.17
N ILE A 975 -82.47 -4.83 18.23
CA ILE A 975 -81.58 -5.77 17.55
C ILE A 975 -81.87 -5.76 16.04
N SER A 976 -80.84 -5.98 15.25
CA SER A 976 -80.91 -6.20 13.82
C SER A 976 -79.84 -7.17 13.34
N GLY A 977 -80.10 -7.83 12.22
CA GLY A 977 -79.16 -8.77 11.64
C GLY A 977 -79.72 -9.47 10.42
N THR A 978 -78.89 -10.31 9.80
CA THR A 978 -79.31 -11.15 8.68
C THR A 978 -80.03 -12.40 9.19
N ILE A 979 -81.02 -12.88 8.45
CA ILE A 979 -81.85 -14.04 8.81
C ILE A 979 -82.19 -14.87 7.58
N ALA A 980 -82.39 -16.17 7.76
CA ALA A 980 -82.90 -17.04 6.71
C ALA A 980 -84.29 -16.57 6.23
N ARG A 981 -84.64 -16.85 4.97
CA ARG A 981 -85.95 -16.54 4.41
C ARG A 981 -87.00 -17.40 5.09
N MET A 982 -87.88 -16.77 5.88
CA MET A 982 -89.07 -17.41 6.42
C MET A 982 -90.10 -17.57 5.29
N ALA A 983 -90.00 -18.66 4.51
CA ALA A 983 -91.17 -19.15 3.78
C ALA A 983 -92.23 -19.57 4.81
N GLN A 984 -93.52 -19.64 4.46
CA GLN A 984 -94.63 -20.02 5.34
C GLN A 984 -94.56 -21.50 5.82
N VAL A 985 -93.39 -21.94 6.27
CA VAL A 985 -93.06 -23.30 6.67
C VAL A 985 -92.90 -23.30 8.20
N PRO A 986 -93.64 -24.13 8.96
CA PRO A 986 -93.64 -24.13 10.42
C PRO A 986 -92.35 -24.60 11.10
N GLU A 987 -91.29 -24.87 10.34
CA GLU A 987 -90.10 -25.62 10.78
C GLU A 987 -88.92 -24.72 11.22
N TYR A 988 -89.00 -23.41 10.98
CA TYR A 988 -87.96 -22.45 11.37
C TYR A 988 -88.59 -21.14 11.84
N SER A 989 -88.18 -20.66 13.00
CA SER A 989 -88.55 -19.33 13.52
C SER A 989 -87.41 -18.75 14.34
N SER A 990 -87.37 -17.43 14.49
CA SER A 990 -86.38 -16.77 15.33
C SER A 990 -87.09 -15.95 16.40
N ARG A 991 -86.62 -16.06 17.65
CA ARG A 991 -87.14 -15.33 18.80
C ARG A 991 -86.08 -14.39 19.33
N VAL A 992 -86.48 -13.18 19.65
CA VAL A 992 -85.64 -12.18 20.32
C VAL A 992 -86.16 -12.00 21.74
N ASP A 993 -85.28 -12.10 22.72
CA ASP A 993 -85.60 -11.86 24.13
C ASP A 993 -84.79 -10.65 24.61
N PHE A 994 -85.48 -9.60 25.04
CA PHE A 994 -84.86 -8.49 25.78
C PHE A 994 -85.18 -8.66 27.27
N ILE A 995 -84.14 -8.70 28.11
CA ILE A 995 -84.29 -9.00 29.54
C ILE A 995 -83.60 -7.91 30.35
N ILE A 996 -84.31 -7.33 31.31
CA ILE A 996 -83.77 -6.38 32.29
C ILE A 996 -83.56 -7.12 33.62
N GLU A 997 -82.32 -7.16 34.10
CA GLU A 997 -81.95 -7.80 35.36
C GLU A 997 -81.48 -6.76 36.38
N SER A 998 -81.81 -6.96 37.66
CA SER A 998 -81.28 -6.13 38.74
C SER A 998 -79.79 -6.41 38.95
N LEU A 999 -78.98 -5.37 39.15
CA LEU A 999 -77.54 -5.49 39.40
C LEU A 999 -77.23 -5.06 40.84
N ASP A 1000 -76.92 -6.03 41.71
CA ASP A 1000 -76.60 -5.75 43.12
C ASP A 1000 -75.14 -5.29 43.30
N ILE A 1001 -74.23 -5.81 42.48
CA ILE A 1001 -72.79 -5.49 42.49
C ILE A 1001 -72.33 -5.27 41.03
N PRO A 1002 -71.78 -4.10 40.68
CA PRO A 1002 -71.19 -3.86 39.37
C PRO A 1002 -70.00 -4.80 39.10
N ALA A 1003 -69.88 -5.33 37.88
CA ALA A 1003 -68.75 -6.20 37.53
C ALA A 1003 -67.39 -5.46 37.69
N SER A 1004 -66.41 -6.13 38.30
CA SER A 1004 -64.98 -5.86 38.11
C SER A 1004 -64.43 -6.76 36.99
N GLU A 1005 -63.26 -6.43 36.44
CA GLU A 1005 -62.69 -7.10 35.25
C GLU A 1005 -62.55 -8.63 35.40
N ASP A 1006 -62.47 -9.18 36.62
CA ASP A 1006 -62.15 -10.59 36.85
C ASP A 1006 -63.27 -11.46 37.49
N THR A 1007 -64.46 -10.93 37.81
CA THR A 1007 -65.51 -11.78 38.41
C THR A 1007 -66.94 -11.28 38.24
N HIS A 1008 -67.87 -12.18 37.90
CA HIS A 1008 -69.31 -11.91 37.79
C HIS A 1008 -70.09 -12.80 38.75
N ILE A 1009 -70.89 -12.21 39.65
CA ILE A 1009 -71.83 -12.94 40.52
C ILE A 1009 -73.25 -12.55 40.10
N SER A 1010 -74.03 -13.50 39.59
CA SER A 1010 -75.48 -13.35 39.39
C SER A 1010 -76.23 -14.28 40.32
N PHE A 1011 -77.09 -13.73 41.18
CA PHE A 1011 -78.08 -14.52 41.91
C PHE A 1011 -79.28 -14.78 41.00
N ASP A 1012 -79.78 -16.01 40.97
CA ASP A 1012 -80.92 -16.41 40.14
C ASP A 1012 -82.21 -15.76 40.69
N ARG A 1013 -82.53 -14.55 40.19
CA ARG A 1013 -83.74 -13.79 40.51
C ARG A 1013 -84.57 -13.59 39.25
N PRO A 1014 -85.91 -13.50 39.38
CA PRO A 1014 -86.75 -13.16 38.24
C PRO A 1014 -86.33 -11.79 37.66
N PRO A 1015 -86.37 -11.63 36.33
CA PRO A 1015 -86.00 -10.37 35.69
C PRO A 1015 -86.93 -9.24 36.15
N VAL A 1016 -86.40 -8.01 36.17
CA VAL A 1016 -87.15 -6.78 36.48
C VAL A 1016 -88.26 -6.57 35.46
N ASP A 1017 -87.94 -6.80 34.19
CA ASP A 1017 -88.87 -6.83 33.08
C ASP A 1017 -88.27 -7.70 31.97
N SER A 1018 -89.11 -8.33 31.15
CA SER A 1018 -88.66 -9.16 30.04
C SER A 1018 -89.65 -9.12 28.90
N TYR A 1019 -89.13 -9.04 27.68
CA TYR A 1019 -89.90 -8.98 26.46
C TYR A 1019 -89.41 -10.06 25.47
N PRO A 1020 -90.03 -11.25 25.48
CA PRO A 1020 -89.82 -12.25 24.45
C PRO A 1020 -90.72 -11.96 23.23
N TYR A 1021 -90.14 -11.97 22.03
CA TYR A 1021 -90.86 -11.74 20.78
C TYR A 1021 -90.44 -12.70 19.68
N LEU A 1022 -91.41 -13.42 19.11
CA LEU A 1022 -91.21 -14.26 17.94
C LEU A 1022 -91.27 -13.39 16.67
N LEU A 1023 -90.16 -13.33 15.92
CA LEU A 1023 -90.08 -12.56 14.69
C LEU A 1023 -91.08 -13.09 13.66
N LYS A 1024 -91.83 -12.18 13.05
CA LYS A 1024 -92.83 -12.47 12.03
C LYS A 1024 -92.24 -12.24 10.64
N PRO A 1025 -92.79 -12.84 9.58
CA PRO A 1025 -92.37 -12.55 8.20
C PRO A 1025 -92.43 -11.06 7.82
N THR A 1026 -93.31 -10.27 8.46
CA THR A 1026 -93.40 -8.81 8.27
C THR A 1026 -92.23 -8.03 8.85
N ASP A 1027 -91.48 -8.62 9.77
CA ASP A 1027 -90.33 -7.99 10.43
C ASP A 1027 -89.03 -8.18 9.60
N ILE A 1028 -89.13 -8.88 8.46
CA ILE A 1028 -88.01 -9.24 7.58
C ILE A 1028 -88.12 -8.50 6.25
N VAL A 1029 -87.07 -7.74 5.91
CA VAL A 1029 -86.90 -7.08 4.61
C VAL A 1029 -85.54 -7.46 4.05
N ASN A 1030 -85.50 -7.97 2.81
CA ASN A 1030 -84.26 -8.38 2.13
C ASN A 1030 -83.35 -9.31 2.96
N ASN A 1031 -83.92 -10.34 3.60
CA ASN A 1031 -83.20 -11.29 4.47
C ASN A 1031 -82.49 -10.62 5.67
N ALA A 1032 -82.96 -9.46 6.09
CA ALA A 1032 -82.55 -8.80 7.33
C ALA A 1032 -83.77 -8.46 8.18
N PHE A 1033 -83.61 -8.42 9.50
CA PHE A 1033 -84.65 -8.01 10.44
C PHE A 1033 -84.18 -6.83 11.29
N PHE A 1034 -85.13 -6.05 11.79
CA PHE A 1034 -84.93 -5.06 12.84
C PHE A 1034 -86.12 -5.16 13.81
N HIS A 1035 -85.83 -5.27 15.10
CA HIS A 1035 -86.87 -5.26 16.14
C HIS A 1035 -86.44 -4.40 17.31
N SER A 1036 -87.39 -3.66 17.88
CA SER A 1036 -87.14 -2.78 19.03
C SER A 1036 -88.29 -2.80 20.02
N HIS A 1037 -87.97 -2.63 21.29
CA HIS A 1037 -88.94 -2.53 22.38
C HIS A 1037 -88.53 -1.43 23.36
N GLN A 1038 -89.52 -0.73 23.92
CA GLN A 1038 -89.30 0.30 24.92
C GLN A 1038 -89.77 -0.19 26.30
N PHE A 1039 -88.84 -0.27 27.25
CA PHE A 1039 -89.12 -0.57 28.65
C PHE A 1039 -89.38 0.71 29.46
N GLN A 1040 -90.26 0.59 30.47
CA GLN A 1040 -90.54 1.63 31.45
C GLN A 1040 -90.31 1.08 32.87
N LEU A 1041 -89.12 1.29 33.42
CA LEU A 1041 -88.73 0.69 34.70
C LEU A 1041 -89.41 1.34 35.92
N PRO A 1042 -89.56 0.60 37.04
CA PRO A 1042 -90.01 1.12 38.33
C PRO A 1042 -89.18 2.32 38.82
N ALA A 1043 -89.76 3.14 39.71
CA ALA A 1043 -89.14 4.39 40.17
C ALA A 1043 -87.77 4.22 40.82
N GLU A 1044 -87.54 3.09 41.50
CA GLU A 1044 -86.28 2.74 42.16
C GLU A 1044 -85.08 2.57 41.19
N TYR A 1045 -85.31 2.25 39.93
CA TYR A 1045 -84.27 2.13 38.90
C TYR A 1045 -83.86 3.49 38.29
N SER A 1046 -84.36 4.60 38.85
CA SER A 1046 -83.80 5.93 38.59
C SER A 1046 -82.38 6.08 39.18
N SER A 1047 -82.07 5.36 40.26
CA SER A 1047 -80.79 5.41 40.97
C SER A 1047 -80.13 4.04 41.20
N LYS A 1048 -80.81 2.92 40.95
CA LYS A 1048 -80.23 1.56 41.01
C LYS A 1048 -79.56 1.14 39.70
N ALA A 1049 -78.53 0.31 39.80
CA ALA A 1049 -77.89 -0.33 38.64
C ALA A 1049 -78.72 -1.52 38.12
N PHE A 1050 -78.66 -1.75 36.81
CA PHE A 1050 -79.34 -2.87 36.15
C PHE A 1050 -78.58 -3.29 34.89
N ARG A 1051 -78.85 -4.51 34.42
CA ARG A 1051 -78.29 -5.12 33.22
C ARG A 1051 -79.38 -5.33 32.19
N ILE A 1052 -79.03 -5.15 30.91
CA ILE A 1052 -79.89 -5.42 29.77
C ILE A 1052 -79.24 -6.54 28.97
N LYS A 1053 -79.92 -7.69 28.86
CA LYS A 1053 -79.52 -8.78 27.97
C LYS A 1053 -80.34 -8.71 26.70
N VAL A 1054 -79.66 -8.80 25.57
CA VAL A 1054 -80.24 -8.91 24.24
C VAL A 1054 -79.90 -10.29 23.70
N LEU A 1055 -80.88 -11.17 23.62
CA LEU A 1055 -80.71 -12.56 23.20
C LEU A 1055 -81.50 -12.83 21.92
N GLU A 1056 -80.91 -13.60 21.01
CA GLU A 1056 -81.58 -14.12 19.82
C GLU A 1056 -81.44 -15.63 19.78
N TYR A 1057 -82.57 -16.32 19.65
CA TYR A 1057 -82.67 -17.76 19.53
C TYR A 1057 -83.25 -18.15 18.18
N GLU A 1058 -82.57 -19.03 17.48
CA GLU A 1058 -83.20 -19.85 16.44
C GLU A 1058 -84.01 -20.96 17.09
N LEU A 1059 -85.26 -21.10 16.65
CA LEU A 1059 -86.14 -22.20 16.99
C LEU A 1059 -86.14 -23.18 15.82
N ILE A 1060 -85.56 -24.36 16.04
CA ILE A 1060 -85.37 -25.39 15.02
C ILE A 1060 -86.14 -26.63 15.47
N THR A 1061 -86.78 -27.36 14.55
CA THR A 1061 -87.44 -28.63 14.85
C THR A 1061 -86.52 -29.60 15.58
N TYR A 1062 -87.02 -30.14 16.70
CA TYR A 1062 -86.31 -31.13 17.51
C TYR A 1062 -86.11 -32.42 16.71
N ASP A 1063 -84.91 -33.01 16.83
CA ASP A 1063 -84.53 -34.26 16.18
C ASP A 1063 -85.46 -35.41 16.65
N PRO A 1064 -86.26 -36.04 15.77
CA PRO A 1064 -87.21 -37.08 16.15
C PRO A 1064 -86.54 -38.34 16.73
N LEU A 1065 -85.22 -38.51 16.61
CA LEU A 1065 -84.48 -39.66 17.13
C LEU A 1065 -83.95 -39.48 18.56
N LYS A 1066 -84.13 -38.31 19.20
CA LYS A 1066 -83.74 -38.08 20.59
C LYS A 1066 -84.96 -38.15 21.54
N PRO A 1067 -84.81 -38.62 22.81
CA PRO A 1067 -85.93 -38.68 23.73
C PRO A 1067 -86.42 -37.28 24.11
N ASN A 1068 -87.68 -36.97 23.84
CA ASN A 1068 -88.30 -35.69 24.21
C ASN A 1068 -88.16 -35.43 25.73
N PRO A 1069 -87.55 -34.31 26.16
CA PRO A 1069 -87.31 -34.04 27.58
C PRO A 1069 -88.59 -33.69 28.38
N ASN A 1070 -89.77 -33.55 27.77
CA ASN A 1070 -91.00 -33.20 28.49
C ASN A 1070 -92.18 -34.14 28.13
N PRO A 1071 -92.52 -35.14 28.99
CA PRO A 1071 -93.53 -36.17 28.65
C PRO A 1071 -94.97 -35.87 29.11
N GLY A 1072 -95.28 -34.69 29.66
CA GLY A 1072 -96.59 -34.42 30.28
C GLY A 1072 -97.49 -33.46 29.51
N GLY A 1073 -98.57 -33.97 28.89
CA GLY A 1073 -99.85 -33.26 28.76
C GLY A 1073 -100.23 -32.63 27.41
N VAL A 1074 -101.09 -33.33 26.67
CA VAL A 1074 -102.12 -32.90 25.69
C VAL A 1074 -102.17 -31.42 25.26
N ASN A 1075 -101.76 -31.13 24.01
CA ASN A 1075 -102.55 -30.41 23.01
C ASN A 1075 -101.95 -30.58 21.60
N PHE A 1076 -102.80 -30.77 20.59
CA PHE A 1076 -102.40 -30.81 19.18
C PHE A 1076 -101.86 -29.44 18.75
N GLY A 1077 -100.54 -29.31 18.59
CA GLY A 1077 -99.90 -28.12 18.01
C GLY A 1077 -98.37 -28.22 17.91
N GLY A 1078 -97.85 -28.42 16.70
CA GLY A 1078 -96.43 -28.26 16.32
C GLY A 1078 -95.45 -29.32 16.82
N MET A 1079 -94.43 -29.64 16.00
CA MET A 1079 -93.25 -30.38 16.49
C MET A 1079 -92.53 -29.54 17.55
N PRO A 1080 -92.03 -30.12 18.66
CA PRO A 1080 -91.29 -29.38 19.66
C PRO A 1080 -90.06 -28.71 19.01
N LEU A 1081 -89.86 -27.43 19.29
CA LEU A 1081 -88.74 -26.65 18.78
C LEU A 1081 -87.63 -26.60 19.84
N LYS A 1082 -86.38 -26.80 19.42
CA LYS A 1082 -85.19 -26.60 20.24
C LYS A 1082 -84.64 -25.19 20.01
N GLU A 1083 -84.24 -24.54 21.10
CA GLU A 1083 -83.61 -23.22 21.05
C GLU A 1083 -82.10 -23.35 20.79
N ARG A 1084 -81.60 -22.61 19.79
CA ARG A 1084 -80.18 -22.41 19.52
C ARG A 1084 -79.88 -20.92 19.65
N LEU A 1085 -79.06 -20.53 20.63
CA LEU A 1085 -78.61 -19.15 20.78
C LEU A 1085 -77.73 -18.75 19.58
N VAL A 1086 -78.08 -17.66 18.90
CA VAL A 1086 -77.36 -17.12 17.73
C VAL A 1086 -76.62 -15.83 18.07
N PHE A 1087 -77.20 -15.04 18.97
CA PHE A 1087 -76.63 -13.78 19.42
C PHE A 1087 -76.97 -13.54 20.87
N ALA A 1088 -75.99 -13.03 21.62
CA ALA A 1088 -76.17 -12.55 22.97
C ALA A 1088 -75.29 -11.32 23.14
N ASP A 1089 -75.87 -10.25 23.65
CA ASP A 1089 -75.16 -9.02 24.02
C ASP A 1089 -75.68 -8.50 25.35
N VAL A 1090 -74.82 -7.81 26.08
CA VAL A 1090 -75.09 -7.37 27.45
C VAL A 1090 -74.66 -5.92 27.61
N TYR A 1091 -75.57 -5.11 28.15
CA TYR A 1091 -75.33 -3.72 28.52
C TYR A 1091 -75.53 -3.56 30.02
N GLU A 1092 -74.69 -2.75 30.67
CA GLU A 1092 -74.82 -2.43 32.08
C GLU A 1092 -75.02 -0.92 32.29
N ALA A 1093 -76.01 -0.56 33.11
CA ALA A 1093 -76.26 0.82 33.51
C ALA A 1093 -75.82 1.00 34.98
N LYS A 1094 -74.71 1.72 35.24
CA LYS A 1094 -74.15 2.02 36.57
C LYS A 1094 -74.71 3.31 37.18
N THR A 1095 -74.58 3.57 38.48
CA THR A 1095 -75.43 4.51 39.27
C THR A 1095 -75.33 6.02 38.96
N GLU A 1096 -74.58 6.48 37.97
CA GLU A 1096 -74.69 7.82 37.36
C GLU A 1096 -74.55 7.69 35.83
N PHE A 1097 -75.00 8.68 35.04
CA PHE A 1097 -75.08 8.63 33.57
C PHE A 1097 -73.72 8.32 32.91
N GLY A 1098 -73.43 7.03 32.77
CA GLY A 1098 -72.28 6.46 32.09
C GLY A 1098 -72.52 4.97 31.91
N ILE A 1099 -72.71 4.55 30.66
CA ILE A 1099 -72.63 3.14 30.26
C ILE A 1099 -71.14 2.82 30.27
N SER A 1100 -70.66 1.97 31.19
CA SER A 1100 -69.29 1.47 31.08
C SER A 1100 -69.25 0.38 30.01
N ASN A 1101 -68.16 0.34 29.24
CA ASN A 1101 -67.92 -0.63 28.18
C ASN A 1101 -68.01 -2.08 28.68
#